data_AF-Q6F294-F1
#
_entry.id   AF-Q6F294-F1
#
_cell.length_a   1.000
_cell.length_b   1.000
_cell.length_c   1.000
_cell.angle_alpha   90.00
_cell.angle_beta   90.00
_cell.angle_gamma   90.00
#
_symmetry.space_group_name_H-M   'P 1'
#
loop_
_entity.id
_entity.type
_entity.pdbx_description
1 polymer ?
#
loop_
_entity_poly.entity_id
_entity_poly.type
_entity_poly.pdbx_seq_one_letter_code
_entity_poly.pdbx_strand_id
1 'polypeptide(L)'
;MKKLLLTLSSVTLVGTAGMSVISCGVKPEKSVIFMLPGEAVGVGSTDKIDAYNDLVDEFNELHKNDSGFAPIKVKWSKSGTINDSILTGDNLPDLYISYADAVSLYANTKVSNQVRDMEASLGEAGFANLKNDIIDDAFLQEGQYKEQGSDKATQVVLPFGKSVEMSVINVNFFLEFISKISITDFDGASISPKVKTEFEKFNVNERKNLTNETGAMSKTTIFSDKTPKLNEQWFTEHGLNDALTTLQTALAPLTSVGSSSYTGESVDDLIRTIFAKNDNIIALAQVYNEIFNVESNIEVKYASKDGSVVVDPSNGKHFSFGIDSLANKYFMDHAARTNSGLIDITNEDNGFFYSANYDKATRVANVNFNKNSVGFNDTSEFLQAFKDIAVKNNKSGGSYAEQWNNTLNLSRQEGTTKYYTSDSFLNGSSFMSSGSSAGAYNFTKTKYVNNTGYNPVTNADVITTSTSTKEGKNSVFMSQGPGIAGFKSNGSNAAEKEKTVTEFLNYIMQPKQAADFALKSNYMPATKSGMSIYQNYVNGNYNNTKANNQSNAIVNPEALQNVVAELNTKEGTTKYTVDNTFTAIYSTSKGSLSSQASPNAVNSGFIEKYLVGNSERILVASTPTPIGTTVRDSIATAITGSGTITDLSKAPGIKFVEILDASNTVYTLQNYVMKKNNTDMFSKINLTHNAK
;
A
#
# COMPACT_ATOMS: atom_id res chain seq x y z
N MET A 1 9.55 44.65 27.20
CA MET A 1 8.07 44.78 27.21
C MET A 1 7.50 44.06 25.99
N LYS A 2 6.44 43.25 26.15
CA LYS A 2 5.86 42.25 25.20
C LYS A 2 6.32 40.78 25.32
N LYS A 3 6.61 40.28 26.54
CA LYS A 3 6.62 38.82 26.85
C LYS A 3 6.09 38.47 28.25
N LEU A 4 5.16 39.27 28.80
CA LEU A 4 4.70 39.10 30.20
C LEU A 4 3.18 39.23 30.37
N LEU A 5 2.37 38.74 29.41
CA LEU A 5 0.91 38.94 29.39
C LEU A 5 0.09 37.70 29.00
N LEU A 6 0.62 36.50 29.18
CA LEU A 6 -0.14 35.24 28.98
C LEU A 6 -0.02 34.25 30.15
N THR A 7 0.49 34.71 31.29
CA THR A 7 0.65 33.92 32.53
C THR A 7 -0.19 34.44 33.70
N LEU A 8 -1.23 35.24 33.42
CA LEU A 8 -2.16 35.76 34.42
C LEU A 8 -3.60 35.72 33.92
N SER A 9 -4.18 34.52 33.91
CA SER A 9 -5.62 34.33 34.07
C SER A 9 -5.95 33.04 34.83
N SER A 10 -4.95 32.44 35.45
CA SER A 10 -5.08 31.35 36.42
C SER A 10 -5.03 31.97 37.82
N VAL A 11 -6.01 31.62 38.66
CA VAL A 11 -6.15 32.01 40.08
C VAL A 11 -6.86 33.35 40.31
N THR A 12 -8.19 33.34 40.31
CA THR A 12 -9.04 33.84 41.42
C THR A 12 -10.50 33.42 41.17
N LEU A 13 -10.95 32.32 41.80
CA LEU A 13 -12.32 32.11 42.30
C LEU A 13 -12.45 30.69 42.88
N VAL A 14 -12.04 30.56 44.15
CA VAL A 14 -12.51 29.48 45.03
C VAL A 14 -13.33 30.19 46.11
N GLY A 15 -14.64 29.92 46.16
CA GLY A 15 -15.49 30.41 47.25
C GLY A 15 -16.97 30.55 46.88
N THR A 16 -17.72 29.47 47.10
CA THR A 16 -19.17 29.42 47.41
C THR A 16 -20.17 29.78 46.30
N ALA A 17 -20.49 28.78 45.48
CA ALA A 17 -21.89 28.42 45.20
C ALA A 17 -21.97 26.89 45.07
N GLY A 18 -22.07 26.23 46.23
CA GLY A 18 -22.52 24.85 46.31
C GLY A 18 -24.00 24.80 45.97
N MET A 19 -24.32 24.74 44.69
CA MET A 19 -25.58 24.23 44.17
C MET A 19 -25.26 23.47 42.89
N SER A 20 -25.30 22.14 43.01
CA SER A 20 -25.53 21.18 41.93
C SER A 20 -25.27 21.74 40.53
N VAL A 21 -23.99 21.75 40.12
CA VAL A 21 -23.70 21.60 38.71
C VAL A 21 -24.15 20.18 38.40
N ILE A 22 -25.41 20.04 38.01
CA ILE A 22 -25.82 18.88 37.23
C ILE A 22 -24.87 18.97 36.04
N SER A 23 -23.82 18.14 36.07
CA SER A 23 -23.16 17.75 34.84
C SER A 23 -24.30 17.33 33.95
N CYS A 24 -24.66 18.19 32.99
CA CYS A 24 -25.45 17.77 31.86
C CYS A 24 -24.55 16.73 31.19
N GLY A 25 -24.61 15.50 31.68
CA GLY A 25 -23.83 14.40 31.17
C GLY A 25 -24.04 14.35 29.67
N VAL A 26 -22.95 14.07 28.94
CA VAL A 26 -23.02 13.94 27.49
C VAL A 26 -24.11 12.90 27.20
N LYS A 27 -25.20 13.35 26.55
CA LYS A 27 -26.36 12.49 26.31
C LYS A 27 -25.96 11.42 25.30
N PRO A 28 -26.12 10.13 25.62
CA PRO A 28 -25.84 9.05 24.68
C PRO A 28 -26.64 9.20 23.38
N GLU A 29 -26.01 8.84 22.26
CA GLU A 29 -26.66 8.82 20.95
C GLU A 29 -27.63 7.66 20.84
N LYS A 30 -28.83 7.91 20.30
CA LYS A 30 -29.85 6.87 20.07
C LYS A 30 -29.52 5.96 18.89
N SER A 31 -28.73 6.45 17.93
CA SER A 31 -28.26 5.69 16.79
C SER A 31 -26.93 5.00 17.10
N VAL A 32 -26.61 3.96 16.33
CA VAL A 32 -25.23 3.45 16.24
C VAL A 32 -24.41 4.48 15.47
N ILE A 33 -23.33 4.98 16.06
CA ILE A 33 -22.41 5.92 15.40
C ILE A 33 -21.27 5.12 14.78
N PHE A 34 -21.19 5.14 13.45
CA PHE A 34 -20.06 4.60 12.70
C PHE A 34 -19.16 5.75 12.23
N MET A 35 -18.04 5.96 12.92
CA MET A 35 -17.14 7.07 12.64
C MET A 35 -16.11 6.73 11.57
N LEU A 36 -15.85 7.68 10.67
CA LEU A 36 -14.79 7.66 9.66
C LEU A 36 -13.74 8.72 10.00
N PRO A 37 -12.68 8.39 10.76
CA PRO A 37 -11.66 9.34 11.16
C PRO A 37 -10.75 9.73 9.98
N GLY A 38 -10.42 11.03 9.86
CA GLY A 38 -9.61 11.56 8.76
C GLY A 38 -8.19 10.99 8.66
N GLU A 39 -7.62 10.51 9.77
CA GLU A 39 -6.33 9.82 9.82
C GLU A 39 -6.37 8.41 9.21
N ALA A 40 -7.53 7.77 9.17
CA ALA A 40 -7.68 6.42 8.62
C ALA A 40 -8.27 6.43 7.21
N VAL A 41 -9.26 7.30 6.95
CA VAL A 41 -9.96 7.36 5.66
C VAL A 41 -9.36 8.41 4.72
N GLY A 42 -8.65 9.41 5.25
CA GLY A 42 -8.08 10.52 4.50
C GLY A 42 -9.09 11.66 4.27
N VAL A 43 -8.60 12.90 4.34
CA VAL A 43 -9.40 14.09 4.00
C VAL A 43 -9.67 14.09 2.48
N GLY A 44 -10.93 14.19 2.08
CA GLY A 44 -11.31 14.27 0.66
C GLY A 44 -11.36 12.95 -0.11
N SER A 45 -11.24 11.80 0.57
CA SER A 45 -11.43 10.47 -0.06
C SER A 45 -12.92 10.15 -0.23
N THR A 46 -13.61 10.90 -1.09
CA THR A 46 -15.07 10.80 -1.27
C THR A 46 -15.52 9.40 -1.67
N ASP A 47 -14.80 8.74 -2.59
CA ASP A 47 -15.12 7.37 -3.02
C ASP A 47 -15.12 6.36 -1.85
N LYS A 48 -14.18 6.50 -0.89
CA LYS A 48 -14.11 5.64 0.30
C LYS A 48 -15.25 5.93 1.28
N ILE A 49 -15.57 7.21 1.48
CA ILE A 49 -16.66 7.65 2.36
C ILE A 49 -18.01 7.16 1.80
N ASP A 50 -18.22 7.31 0.50
CA ASP A 50 -19.41 6.83 -0.20
C ASP A 50 -19.55 5.31 -0.07
N ALA A 51 -18.47 4.55 -0.24
CA ALA A 51 -18.50 3.09 -0.09
C ALA A 51 -18.99 2.65 1.30
N TYR A 52 -18.64 3.37 2.37
CA TYR A 52 -19.16 3.10 3.72
C TYR A 52 -20.62 3.57 3.89
N ASN A 53 -21.00 4.70 3.31
CA ASN A 53 -22.39 5.17 3.33
C ASN A 53 -23.31 4.18 2.63
N ASP A 54 -22.94 3.71 1.44
CA ASP A 54 -23.75 2.77 0.67
C ASP A 54 -24.00 1.47 1.47
N LEU A 55 -22.98 0.91 2.13
CA LEU A 55 -23.14 -0.26 3.01
C LEU A 55 -24.13 -0.01 4.15
N VAL A 56 -24.06 1.17 4.77
CA VAL A 56 -24.93 1.54 5.88
C VAL A 56 -26.35 1.82 5.41
N ASP A 57 -26.52 2.49 4.29
CA ASP A 57 -27.82 2.84 3.73
C ASP A 57 -28.57 1.58 3.27
N GLU A 58 -27.90 0.66 2.58
CA GLU A 58 -28.45 -0.64 2.21
C GLU A 58 -28.87 -1.45 3.44
N PHE A 59 -28.03 -1.51 4.47
CA PHE A 59 -28.32 -2.23 5.71
C PHE A 59 -29.49 -1.59 6.48
N ASN A 60 -29.49 -0.26 6.65
CA ASN A 60 -30.57 0.45 7.32
C ASN A 60 -31.91 0.26 6.60
N GLU A 61 -31.91 0.29 5.26
CA GLU A 61 -33.11 0.08 4.46
C GLU A 61 -33.66 -1.35 4.60
N LEU A 62 -32.77 -2.35 4.64
CA LEU A 62 -33.13 -3.76 4.86
C LEU A 62 -33.83 -3.97 6.21
N HIS A 63 -33.39 -3.26 7.25
CA HIS A 63 -33.83 -3.45 8.64
C HIS A 63 -34.80 -2.37 9.15
N LYS A 64 -35.25 -1.43 8.31
CA LYS A 64 -36.07 -0.27 8.74
C LYS A 64 -37.39 -0.64 9.44
N ASN A 65 -37.90 -1.85 9.18
CA ASN A 65 -39.16 -2.35 9.73
C ASN A 65 -38.95 -3.29 10.92
N ASP A 66 -37.71 -3.55 11.31
CA ASP A 66 -37.40 -4.47 12.40
C ASP A 66 -37.68 -3.82 13.76
N SER A 67 -38.37 -4.56 14.63
CA SER A 67 -38.64 -4.09 15.99
C SER A 67 -37.35 -3.98 16.78
N GLY A 68 -37.16 -2.83 17.44
CA GLY A 68 -35.96 -2.56 18.26
C GLY A 68 -34.71 -2.25 17.44
N PHE A 69 -34.84 -1.95 16.15
CA PHE A 69 -33.71 -1.55 15.31
C PHE A 69 -33.18 -0.16 15.69
N ALA A 70 -31.89 -0.07 16.01
CA ALA A 70 -31.19 1.20 16.16
C ALA A 70 -30.46 1.53 14.84
N PRO A 71 -30.85 2.56 14.08
CA PRO A 71 -30.23 2.84 12.79
C PRO A 71 -28.78 3.28 12.94
N ILE A 72 -27.96 2.96 11.94
CA ILE A 72 -26.55 3.34 11.88
C ILE A 72 -26.41 4.70 11.20
N LYS A 73 -25.57 5.56 11.75
CA LYS A 73 -25.19 6.85 11.17
C LYS A 73 -23.70 6.90 10.92
N VAL A 74 -23.32 7.08 9.66
CA VAL A 74 -21.93 7.35 9.28
C VAL A 74 -21.56 8.78 9.65
N LYS A 75 -20.40 8.98 10.27
CA LYS A 75 -19.89 10.31 10.65
C LYS A 75 -18.42 10.46 10.29
N TRP A 76 -18.13 11.26 9.28
CA TRP A 76 -16.76 11.72 9.04
C TRP A 76 -16.29 12.63 10.17
N SER A 77 -15.04 12.49 10.59
CA SER A 77 -14.44 13.30 11.66
C SER A 77 -12.99 13.68 11.35
N LYS A 78 -12.53 14.81 11.90
CA LYS A 78 -11.14 15.25 11.75
C LYS A 78 -10.18 14.30 12.47
N SER A 79 -8.92 14.29 12.05
CA SER A 79 -7.89 13.50 12.72
C SER A 79 -7.75 13.84 14.21
N GLY A 80 -7.64 12.81 15.05
CA GLY A 80 -7.53 12.97 16.50
C GLY A 80 -8.86 13.07 17.25
N THR A 81 -10.01 13.10 16.57
CA THR A 81 -11.32 13.27 17.23
C THR A 81 -11.59 12.18 18.29
N ILE A 82 -11.16 10.93 18.06
CA ILE A 82 -11.31 9.86 19.05
C ILE A 82 -10.44 10.13 20.28
N ASN A 83 -9.18 10.52 20.08
CA ASN A 83 -8.28 10.89 21.18
C ASN A 83 -8.86 12.03 22.02
N ASP A 84 -9.35 13.08 21.36
CA ASP A 84 -9.97 14.22 22.03
C ASP A 84 -11.17 13.77 22.85
N SER A 85 -12.04 12.94 22.26
CA SER A 85 -13.24 12.41 22.95
C SER A 85 -12.88 11.55 24.16
N ILE A 86 -11.81 10.74 24.06
CA ILE A 86 -11.27 10.00 25.20
C ILE A 86 -10.81 10.97 26.28
N LEU A 87 -10.04 12.00 25.93
CA LEU A 87 -9.48 12.95 26.90
C LEU A 87 -10.57 13.76 27.60
N THR A 88 -11.53 14.31 26.84
CA THR A 88 -12.63 15.15 27.35
C THR A 88 -13.73 14.35 28.03
N GLY A 89 -13.85 13.05 27.74
CA GLY A 89 -14.97 12.22 28.23
C GLY A 89 -16.26 12.40 27.42
N ASP A 90 -16.15 12.79 26.16
CA ASP A 90 -17.27 12.88 25.23
C ASP A 90 -17.77 11.51 24.76
N ASN A 91 -18.90 11.49 24.02
CA ASN A 91 -19.44 10.27 23.43
C ASN A 91 -18.41 9.63 22.47
N LEU A 92 -18.11 8.37 22.72
CA LEU A 92 -17.31 7.54 21.83
C LEU A 92 -18.19 6.89 20.75
N PRO A 93 -17.67 6.67 19.53
CA PRO A 93 -18.41 5.99 18.49
C PRO A 93 -18.55 4.48 18.77
N ASP A 94 -19.68 3.90 18.35
CA ASP A 94 -19.94 2.47 18.51
C ASP A 94 -19.04 1.62 17.61
N LEU A 95 -18.82 2.11 16.39
CA LEU A 95 -17.91 1.56 15.39
C LEU A 95 -17.05 2.68 14.81
N TYR A 96 -15.82 2.38 14.44
CA TYR A 96 -14.95 3.32 13.74
C TYR A 96 -13.89 2.60 12.91
N ILE A 97 -13.39 3.31 11.90
CA ILE A 97 -12.29 2.83 11.07
C ILE A 97 -10.94 3.20 11.70
N SER A 98 -10.05 2.22 11.87
CA SER A 98 -8.77 2.45 12.57
C SER A 98 -7.67 1.45 12.24
N TYR A 99 -6.45 1.81 12.64
CA TYR A 99 -5.28 0.93 12.63
C TYR A 99 -5.10 0.29 14.01
N ALA A 100 -4.60 -0.94 14.06
CA ALA A 100 -4.48 -1.71 15.29
C ALA A 100 -3.61 -1.04 16.37
N ASP A 101 -2.55 -0.35 15.99
CA ASP A 101 -1.73 0.44 16.93
C ASP A 101 -2.51 1.55 17.63
N ALA A 102 -3.36 2.28 16.89
CA ALA A 102 -4.18 3.33 17.48
C ALA A 102 -5.17 2.73 18.50
N VAL A 103 -5.80 1.60 18.16
CA VAL A 103 -6.72 0.91 19.08
C VAL A 103 -5.99 0.32 20.29
N SER A 104 -4.77 -0.18 20.11
CA SER A 104 -3.93 -0.64 21.21
C SER A 104 -3.63 0.50 22.19
N LEU A 105 -3.43 1.72 21.71
CA LEU A 105 -3.30 2.89 22.58
C LEU A 105 -4.61 3.14 23.35
N TYR A 106 -5.77 3.07 22.69
CA TYR A 106 -7.07 3.28 23.36
C TYR A 106 -7.32 2.23 24.45
N ALA A 107 -6.94 0.98 24.20
CA ALA A 107 -6.99 -0.12 25.17
C ALA A 107 -6.10 0.11 26.40
N ASN A 108 -5.18 1.08 26.33
CA ASN A 108 -4.30 1.47 27.42
C ASN A 108 -4.66 2.83 28.06
N THR A 109 -5.85 3.37 27.76
CA THR A 109 -6.34 4.61 28.38
C THR A 109 -7.41 4.35 29.45
N LYS A 110 -7.99 5.42 30.02
CA LYS A 110 -9.12 5.35 30.96
C LYS A 110 -10.39 4.71 30.38
N VAL A 111 -10.47 4.51 29.06
CA VAL A 111 -11.61 3.87 28.38
C VAL A 111 -11.32 2.42 27.98
N SER A 112 -10.27 1.79 28.53
CA SER A 112 -9.86 0.43 28.14
C SER A 112 -10.98 -0.60 28.22
N ASN A 113 -11.83 -0.52 29.24
CA ASN A 113 -12.97 -1.42 29.43
C ASN A 113 -14.12 -1.22 28.41
N GLN A 114 -14.10 -0.09 27.70
CA GLN A 114 -15.06 0.25 26.63
C GLN A 114 -14.55 -0.18 25.26
N VAL A 115 -13.25 -0.42 25.06
CA VAL A 115 -12.75 -0.99 23.80
C VAL A 115 -13.39 -2.36 23.59
N ARG A 116 -13.92 -2.59 22.38
CA ARG A 116 -14.60 -3.85 22.04
C ARG A 116 -13.60 -4.97 21.81
N ASP A 117 -14.00 -6.17 22.23
CA ASP A 117 -13.53 -7.40 21.61
C ASP A 117 -14.38 -7.61 20.34
N MET A 118 -13.75 -7.47 19.18
CA MET A 118 -14.42 -7.56 17.91
C MET A 118 -14.72 -9.01 17.50
N GLU A 119 -13.99 -10.00 18.03
CA GLU A 119 -14.35 -11.42 17.89
C GLU A 119 -15.71 -11.65 18.56
N ALA A 120 -15.86 -11.18 19.80
CA ALA A 120 -17.13 -11.26 20.53
C ALA A 120 -18.24 -10.43 19.87
N SER A 121 -17.93 -9.25 19.33
CA SER A 121 -18.92 -8.37 18.68
C SER A 121 -19.42 -8.91 17.34
N LEU A 122 -18.61 -9.69 16.62
CA LEU A 122 -19.03 -10.38 15.40
C LEU A 122 -19.85 -11.65 15.72
N GLY A 123 -19.67 -12.21 16.91
CA GLY A 123 -20.29 -13.45 17.37
C GLY A 123 -19.52 -14.70 16.95
N GLU A 124 -19.64 -15.79 17.70
CA GLU A 124 -18.87 -17.03 17.52
C GLU A 124 -18.96 -17.57 16.08
N ALA A 125 -20.18 -17.69 15.55
CA ALA A 125 -20.40 -18.18 14.18
C ALA A 125 -19.83 -17.22 13.13
N GLY A 126 -20.04 -15.91 13.30
CA GLY A 126 -19.54 -14.90 12.37
C GLY A 126 -18.01 -14.87 12.32
N PHE A 127 -17.36 -14.94 13.48
CA PHE A 127 -15.89 -14.97 13.56
C PHE A 127 -15.30 -16.28 13.04
N ALA A 128 -15.94 -17.42 13.31
CA ALA A 128 -15.53 -18.70 12.72
C ALA A 128 -15.62 -18.67 11.18
N ASN A 129 -16.69 -18.09 10.64
CA ASN A 129 -16.85 -17.91 9.20
C ASN A 129 -15.77 -17.00 8.61
N LEU A 130 -15.50 -15.86 9.25
CA LEU A 130 -14.43 -14.95 8.83
C LEU A 130 -13.07 -15.65 8.84
N LYS A 131 -12.74 -16.37 9.93
CA LYS A 131 -11.47 -17.10 10.07
C LYS A 131 -11.27 -18.15 8.99
N ASN A 132 -12.31 -18.92 8.68
CA ASN A 132 -12.24 -19.96 7.65
C ASN A 132 -12.12 -19.38 6.23
N ASP A 133 -12.54 -18.12 6.04
CA ASP A 133 -12.57 -17.46 4.74
C ASP A 133 -11.49 -16.40 4.55
N ILE A 134 -10.67 -16.09 5.55
CA ILE A 134 -9.62 -15.09 5.41
C ILE A 134 -8.60 -15.55 4.35
N ILE A 135 -8.07 -14.60 3.57
CA ILE A 135 -7.03 -14.90 2.57
C ILE A 135 -5.80 -15.49 3.25
N ASP A 136 -5.41 -14.92 4.38
CA ASP A 136 -4.21 -15.27 5.12
C ASP A 136 -4.38 -14.92 6.61
N ASP A 137 -3.88 -15.76 7.51
CA ASP A 137 -4.00 -15.57 8.96
C ASP A 137 -3.36 -14.26 9.43
N ALA A 138 -2.35 -13.74 8.72
CA ALA A 138 -1.73 -12.47 9.04
C ALA A 138 -2.73 -11.29 9.01
N PHE A 139 -3.80 -11.37 8.22
CA PHE A 139 -4.85 -10.34 8.16
C PHE A 139 -5.60 -10.23 9.49
N LEU A 140 -5.80 -11.35 10.19
CA LEU A 140 -6.41 -11.38 11.51
C LEU A 140 -5.40 -10.99 12.58
N GLN A 141 -4.19 -11.55 12.51
CA GLN A 141 -3.13 -11.33 13.50
C GLN A 141 -2.72 -9.87 13.64
N GLU A 142 -2.71 -9.07 12.56
CA GLU A 142 -2.38 -7.64 12.67
C GLU A 142 -3.36 -6.87 13.56
N GLY A 143 -4.61 -7.33 13.66
CA GLY A 143 -5.66 -6.71 14.46
C GLY A 143 -5.76 -7.26 15.89
N GLN A 144 -4.86 -8.17 16.28
CA GLN A 144 -4.83 -8.79 17.60
C GLN A 144 -3.88 -8.05 18.51
N TYR A 145 -4.39 -7.57 19.64
CA TYR A 145 -3.60 -6.90 20.65
C TYR A 145 -3.59 -7.69 21.95
N LYS A 146 -2.38 -7.94 22.47
CA LYS A 146 -2.17 -8.57 23.78
C LYS A 146 -1.76 -7.48 24.77
N GLU A 147 -2.68 -7.10 25.65
CA GLU A 147 -2.37 -6.17 26.74
C GLU A 147 -1.32 -6.78 27.68
N GLN A 148 -0.43 -5.94 28.23
CA GLN A 148 0.59 -6.38 29.16
C GLN A 148 -0.06 -7.08 30.37
N GLY A 149 0.36 -8.31 30.67
CA GLY A 149 -0.19 -9.12 31.75
C GLY A 149 -1.48 -9.87 31.41
N SER A 150 -1.99 -9.76 30.18
CA SER A 150 -3.07 -10.63 29.69
C SER A 150 -2.52 -11.96 29.18
N ASP A 151 -3.23 -13.05 29.44
CA ASP A 151 -2.93 -14.37 28.87
C ASP A 151 -3.50 -14.54 27.45
N LYS A 152 -4.52 -13.75 27.07
CA LYS A 152 -5.20 -13.80 25.76
C LYS A 152 -4.89 -12.54 24.94
N ALA A 153 -4.65 -12.73 23.64
CA ALA A 153 -4.70 -11.66 22.65
C ALA A 153 -6.15 -11.41 22.21
N THR A 154 -6.60 -10.16 22.23
CA THR A 154 -7.96 -9.76 21.87
C THR A 154 -7.99 -9.24 20.44
N GLN A 155 -9.00 -9.62 19.65
CA GLN A 155 -9.21 -9.03 18.33
C GLN A 155 -9.78 -7.61 18.49
N VAL A 156 -8.94 -6.60 18.43
CA VAL A 156 -9.35 -5.19 18.64
C VAL A 156 -9.72 -4.48 17.33
N VAL A 157 -9.30 -5.03 16.19
CA VAL A 157 -9.63 -4.56 14.84
C VAL A 157 -9.98 -5.74 13.95
N LEU A 158 -11.12 -5.72 13.25
CA LEU A 158 -11.43 -6.69 12.21
C LEU A 158 -10.84 -6.26 10.87
N PRO A 159 -10.20 -7.17 10.12
CA PRO A 159 -9.77 -6.87 8.75
C PRO A 159 -11.00 -6.67 7.86
N PHE A 160 -10.99 -5.61 7.05
CA PHE A 160 -12.07 -5.33 6.11
C PHE A 160 -11.53 -4.83 4.76
N GLY A 161 -11.17 -3.56 4.67
CA GLY A 161 -10.53 -2.97 3.49
C GLY A 161 -9.01 -3.04 3.60
N LYS A 162 -8.37 -3.89 2.79
CA LYS A 162 -6.92 -4.11 2.86
C LYS A 162 -6.22 -3.40 1.71
N SER A 163 -4.98 -2.98 1.96
CA SER A 163 -4.08 -2.53 0.91
C SER A 163 -2.72 -3.18 1.07
N VAL A 164 -2.09 -3.46 -0.06
CA VAL A 164 -0.82 -4.17 -0.14
C VAL A 164 0.15 -3.33 -0.94
N GLU A 165 1.38 -3.26 -0.47
CA GLU A 165 2.48 -2.67 -1.23
C GLU A 165 2.87 -3.65 -2.33
N MET A 166 2.89 -3.18 -3.56
CA MET A 166 3.30 -3.98 -4.71
C MET A 166 4.29 -3.22 -5.57
N SER A 167 5.05 -3.92 -6.40
CA SER A 167 5.91 -3.32 -7.41
C SER A 167 5.38 -3.61 -8.81
N VAL A 168 5.47 -2.65 -9.71
CA VAL A 168 4.98 -2.77 -11.09
C VAL A 168 6.16 -2.63 -12.02
N ILE A 169 6.40 -3.64 -12.86
CA ILE A 169 7.44 -3.64 -13.89
C ILE A 169 6.85 -3.11 -15.19
N ASN A 170 7.51 -2.15 -15.83
CA ASN A 170 7.24 -1.72 -17.20
C ASN A 170 8.05 -2.60 -18.16
N VAL A 171 7.41 -3.66 -18.65
CA VAL A 171 8.02 -4.62 -19.56
C VAL A 171 8.37 -3.96 -20.90
N ASN A 172 7.56 -3.01 -21.39
CA ASN A 172 7.86 -2.33 -22.65
C ASN A 172 9.20 -1.59 -22.58
N PHE A 173 9.38 -0.79 -21.54
CA PHE A 173 10.62 -0.05 -21.34
C PHE A 173 11.81 -0.98 -21.04
N PHE A 174 11.61 -2.03 -20.25
CA PHE A 174 12.65 -3.03 -20.00
C PHE A 174 13.16 -3.66 -21.30
N LEU A 175 12.26 -4.07 -22.19
CA LEU A 175 12.61 -4.64 -23.49
C LEU A 175 13.34 -3.63 -24.40
N GLU A 176 12.84 -2.39 -24.45
CA GLU A 176 13.52 -1.31 -25.17
C GLU A 176 14.95 -1.09 -24.65
N PHE A 177 15.14 -1.11 -23.34
CA PHE A 177 16.44 -0.93 -22.69
C PHE A 177 17.40 -2.07 -23.01
N ILE A 178 17.00 -3.32 -22.78
CA ILE A 178 17.90 -4.47 -23.02
C ILE A 178 18.24 -4.60 -24.50
N SER A 179 17.41 -4.09 -25.42
CA SER A 179 17.73 -4.06 -26.86
C SER A 179 19.02 -3.29 -27.19
N LYS A 180 19.47 -2.41 -26.28
CA LYS A 180 20.72 -1.66 -26.42
C LYS A 180 21.94 -2.43 -25.91
N ILE A 181 21.76 -3.51 -25.16
CA ILE A 181 22.83 -4.29 -24.54
C ILE A 181 23.37 -5.34 -25.53
N SER A 182 24.70 -5.37 -25.70
CA SER A 182 25.38 -6.34 -26.56
C SER A 182 26.69 -6.79 -25.89
N ILE A 183 26.59 -7.84 -25.08
CA ILE A 183 27.67 -8.35 -24.21
C ILE A 183 27.88 -9.85 -24.47
N THR A 184 28.95 -10.45 -23.93
CA THR A 184 29.20 -11.89 -24.10
C THR A 184 27.94 -12.71 -23.79
N ASP A 185 27.59 -13.61 -24.73
CA ASP A 185 26.43 -14.50 -24.70
C ASP A 185 25.04 -13.82 -24.62
N PHE A 186 24.96 -12.50 -24.80
CA PHE A 186 23.69 -11.76 -24.83
C PHE A 186 23.69 -10.64 -25.88
N ASP A 187 22.97 -10.88 -26.98
CA ASP A 187 22.64 -9.86 -27.98
C ASP A 187 21.19 -9.39 -27.80
N GLY A 188 21.02 -8.29 -27.08
CA GLY A 188 19.73 -7.73 -26.75
C GLY A 188 18.89 -7.33 -27.96
N ALA A 189 19.53 -6.90 -29.07
CA ALA A 189 18.81 -6.54 -30.30
C ALA A 189 18.11 -7.75 -30.94
N SER A 190 18.67 -8.95 -30.77
CA SER A 190 18.11 -10.22 -31.24
C SER A 190 17.14 -10.85 -30.22
N ILE A 191 17.44 -10.71 -28.93
CA ILE A 191 16.67 -11.34 -27.84
C ILE A 191 15.38 -10.56 -27.53
N SER A 192 15.45 -9.23 -27.44
CA SER A 192 14.31 -8.39 -27.04
C SER A 192 13.05 -8.63 -27.89
N PRO A 193 13.11 -8.72 -29.24
CA PRO A 193 11.94 -9.02 -30.06
C PRO A 193 11.32 -10.40 -29.75
N LYS A 194 12.12 -11.41 -29.40
CA LYS A 194 11.62 -12.76 -29.06
C LYS A 194 10.89 -12.74 -27.73
N VAL A 195 11.48 -12.09 -26.72
CA VAL A 195 10.85 -11.91 -25.40
C VAL A 195 9.55 -11.13 -25.54
N LYS A 196 9.52 -10.08 -26.37
CA LYS A 196 8.30 -9.34 -26.70
C LYS A 196 7.22 -10.26 -27.26
N THR A 197 7.54 -11.07 -28.28
CA THR A 197 6.57 -11.99 -28.89
C THR A 197 6.01 -13.00 -27.90
N GLU A 198 6.84 -13.62 -27.07
CA GLU A 198 6.35 -14.57 -26.06
C GLU A 198 5.52 -13.86 -24.97
N PHE A 199 5.87 -12.63 -24.61
CA PHE A 199 5.11 -11.85 -23.64
C PHE A 199 3.75 -11.39 -24.19
N GLU A 200 3.66 -11.03 -25.47
CA GLU A 200 2.38 -10.75 -26.14
C GLU A 200 1.52 -12.03 -26.26
N LYS A 201 2.12 -13.21 -26.47
CA LYS A 201 1.39 -14.49 -26.39
C LYS A 201 0.86 -14.76 -24.98
N PHE A 202 1.66 -14.51 -23.94
CA PHE A 202 1.21 -14.57 -22.56
C PHE A 202 0.02 -13.63 -22.32
N ASN A 203 0.05 -12.41 -22.88
CA ASN A 203 -1.08 -11.48 -22.79
C ASN A 203 -2.36 -12.05 -23.42
N VAL A 204 -2.25 -12.64 -24.62
CA VAL A 204 -3.40 -13.23 -25.31
C VAL A 204 -3.93 -14.46 -24.57
N ASN A 205 -3.05 -15.33 -24.07
CA ASN A 205 -3.46 -16.60 -23.49
C ASN A 205 -4.01 -16.43 -22.07
N GLU A 206 -3.33 -15.63 -21.24
CA GLU A 206 -3.62 -15.53 -19.80
C GLU A 206 -4.36 -14.23 -19.43
N ARG A 207 -4.22 -13.17 -20.24
CA ARG A 207 -4.67 -11.81 -19.87
C ARG A 207 -5.56 -11.15 -20.92
N LYS A 208 -6.21 -11.93 -21.80
CA LYS A 208 -7.00 -11.40 -22.93
C LYS A 208 -7.98 -10.28 -22.56
N ASN A 209 -8.68 -10.43 -21.43
CA ASN A 209 -9.71 -9.50 -20.96
C ASN A 209 -9.10 -8.20 -20.38
N LEU A 210 -7.85 -8.25 -19.92
CA LEU A 210 -7.09 -7.11 -19.39
C LEU A 210 -6.49 -6.24 -20.50
N THR A 211 -6.16 -6.87 -21.64
CA THR A 211 -5.37 -6.27 -22.73
C THR A 211 -6.20 -6.00 -23.99
N ASN A 212 -7.52 -5.84 -23.86
CA ASN A 212 -8.45 -5.62 -24.98
C ASN A 212 -8.32 -6.67 -26.09
N GLU A 213 -8.12 -7.93 -25.73
CA GLU A 213 -8.02 -9.11 -26.61
C GLU A 213 -6.79 -9.17 -27.52
N THR A 214 -6.18 -8.04 -27.90
CA THR A 214 -5.03 -8.02 -28.81
C THR A 214 -3.74 -8.51 -28.17
N GLY A 215 -3.58 -8.28 -26.86
CA GLY A 215 -2.36 -8.59 -26.11
C GLY A 215 -1.14 -7.76 -26.50
N ALA A 216 -1.25 -6.89 -27.50
CA ALA A 216 -0.15 -6.12 -28.04
C ALA A 216 0.32 -5.05 -27.05
N MET A 217 1.64 -4.97 -26.86
CA MET A 217 2.25 -3.92 -26.05
C MET A 217 2.14 -2.55 -26.73
N SER A 218 2.25 -1.48 -25.94
CA SER A 218 2.30 -0.13 -26.49
C SER A 218 3.52 0.05 -27.39
N LYS A 219 3.43 1.01 -28.31
CA LYS A 219 4.55 1.42 -29.18
C LYS A 219 5.29 2.62 -28.60
N THR A 220 5.25 2.80 -27.27
CA THR A 220 6.00 3.85 -26.59
C THR A 220 7.49 3.57 -26.75
N THR A 221 8.26 4.58 -27.15
CA THR A 221 9.73 4.51 -27.19
C THR A 221 10.33 5.69 -26.43
N ILE A 222 11.47 5.48 -25.78
CA ILE A 222 12.16 6.46 -24.95
C ILE A 222 13.52 6.84 -25.52
N PHE A 223 14.20 5.91 -26.20
CA PHE A 223 15.55 6.13 -26.71
C PHE A 223 15.53 6.77 -28.09
N SER A 224 16.40 7.77 -28.27
CA SER A 224 16.74 8.31 -29.59
C SER A 224 17.64 7.36 -30.37
N ASP A 225 17.78 7.62 -31.68
CA ASP A 225 18.74 6.94 -32.55
C ASP A 225 20.21 7.20 -32.18
N LYS A 226 20.49 8.23 -31.35
CA LYS A 226 21.84 8.57 -30.88
C LYS A 226 22.28 7.76 -29.67
N THR A 227 21.35 7.02 -29.05
CA THR A 227 21.64 6.20 -27.87
C THR A 227 22.72 5.16 -28.21
N PRO A 228 23.80 5.06 -27.42
CA PRO A 228 24.89 4.14 -27.72
C PRO A 228 24.43 2.67 -27.62
N LYS A 229 25.14 1.79 -28.34
CA LYS A 229 25.11 0.35 -28.04
C LYS A 229 25.98 0.09 -26.82
N LEU A 230 25.45 -0.65 -25.86
CA LEU A 230 26.06 -0.93 -24.56
C LEU A 230 26.84 -2.26 -24.67
N ASN A 231 28.05 -2.19 -25.21
CA ASN A 231 28.96 -3.33 -25.31
C ASN A 231 30.00 -3.33 -24.18
N GLU A 232 30.77 -4.42 -24.04
CA GLU A 232 31.75 -4.56 -22.94
C GLU A 232 32.76 -3.40 -22.87
N GLN A 233 33.15 -2.86 -24.02
CA GLN A 233 34.00 -1.67 -24.09
C GLN A 233 33.30 -0.46 -23.48
N TRP A 234 32.03 -0.21 -23.83
CA TRP A 234 31.24 0.88 -23.23
C TRP A 234 31.15 0.74 -21.71
N PHE A 235 30.88 -0.46 -21.19
CA PHE A 235 30.86 -0.72 -19.74
C PHE A 235 32.20 -0.42 -19.09
N THR A 236 33.30 -0.85 -19.72
CA THR A 236 34.67 -0.60 -19.23
C THR A 236 34.99 0.89 -19.20
N GLU A 237 34.68 1.63 -20.28
CA GLU A 237 34.92 3.07 -20.42
C GLU A 237 34.16 3.91 -19.38
N HIS A 238 33.00 3.44 -18.93
CA HIS A 238 32.17 4.12 -17.92
C HIS A 238 32.41 3.60 -16.49
N GLY A 239 33.35 2.65 -16.31
CA GLY A 239 33.68 2.08 -15.00
C GLY A 239 32.57 1.21 -14.41
N LEU A 240 31.83 0.48 -15.26
CA LEU A 240 30.65 -0.31 -14.90
C LEU A 240 30.88 -1.84 -15.01
N ASN A 241 32.09 -2.32 -14.73
CA ASN A 241 32.44 -3.75 -14.85
C ASN A 241 31.64 -4.67 -13.90
N ASP A 242 31.32 -4.18 -12.69
CA ASP A 242 30.49 -4.93 -11.74
C ASP A 242 29.04 -5.02 -12.23
N ALA A 243 28.52 -3.93 -12.81
CA ALA A 243 27.20 -3.90 -13.43
C ALA A 243 27.14 -4.86 -14.64
N LEU A 244 28.19 -4.87 -15.47
CA LEU A 244 28.32 -5.80 -16.60
C LEU A 244 28.20 -7.25 -16.12
N THR A 245 29.00 -7.66 -15.12
CA THR A 245 29.00 -9.02 -14.58
C THR A 245 27.61 -9.40 -14.02
N THR A 246 26.99 -8.47 -13.30
CA THR A 246 25.65 -8.67 -12.73
C THR A 246 24.60 -8.83 -13.84
N LEU A 247 24.62 -7.99 -14.86
CA LEU A 247 23.66 -8.03 -15.97
C LEU A 247 23.85 -9.26 -16.86
N GLN A 248 25.09 -9.72 -17.10
CA GLN A 248 25.35 -10.98 -17.81
C GLN A 248 24.62 -12.15 -17.12
N THR A 249 24.75 -12.22 -15.79
CA THR A 249 24.09 -13.27 -15.00
C THR A 249 22.56 -13.09 -14.98
N ALA A 250 22.08 -11.87 -14.77
CA ALA A 250 20.66 -11.59 -14.65
C ALA A 250 19.89 -11.81 -15.97
N LEU A 251 20.50 -11.46 -17.12
CA LEU A 251 19.85 -11.52 -18.43
C LEU A 251 20.02 -12.87 -19.13
N ALA A 252 20.98 -13.71 -18.72
CA ALA A 252 21.24 -15.02 -19.31
C ALA A 252 19.98 -15.89 -19.51
N PRO A 253 19.01 -15.96 -18.58
CA PRO A 253 17.80 -16.78 -18.78
C PRO A 253 16.98 -16.39 -20.02
N LEU A 254 16.97 -15.10 -20.40
CA LEU A 254 16.21 -14.60 -21.55
C LEU A 254 16.75 -15.10 -22.89
N THR A 255 18.00 -15.56 -22.96
CA THR A 255 18.62 -16.10 -24.19
C THR A 255 17.90 -17.35 -24.72
N SER A 256 17.22 -18.08 -23.84
CA SER A 256 16.48 -19.30 -24.16
C SER A 256 15.08 -19.02 -24.74
N VAL A 257 14.56 -17.80 -24.59
CA VAL A 257 13.19 -17.44 -24.96
C VAL A 257 12.99 -17.51 -26.47
N GLY A 258 11.90 -18.17 -26.89
CA GLY A 258 11.58 -18.39 -28.31
C GLY A 258 12.39 -19.52 -28.98
N SER A 259 13.20 -20.28 -28.22
CA SER A 259 13.84 -21.51 -28.70
C SER A 259 12.89 -22.71 -28.63
N SER A 260 13.10 -23.74 -29.45
CA SER A 260 12.33 -25.00 -29.37
C SER A 260 12.57 -25.79 -28.07
N SER A 261 13.64 -25.46 -27.33
CA SER A 261 13.96 -25.97 -26.00
C SER A 261 13.30 -25.21 -24.86
N TYR A 262 12.60 -24.10 -25.15
CA TYR A 262 11.90 -23.30 -24.15
C TYR A 262 10.69 -24.06 -23.61
N THR A 263 10.91 -24.79 -22.52
CA THR A 263 9.91 -25.62 -21.82
C THR A 263 9.88 -25.35 -20.31
N GLY A 264 10.61 -24.31 -19.86
CA GLY A 264 10.79 -23.94 -18.46
C GLY A 264 9.80 -22.89 -17.96
N GLU A 265 10.29 -21.98 -17.11
CA GLU A 265 9.54 -20.85 -16.53
C GLU A 265 8.89 -19.98 -17.62
N SER A 266 7.66 -19.51 -17.36
CA SER A 266 6.96 -18.59 -18.26
C SER A 266 7.70 -17.25 -18.37
N VAL A 267 7.50 -16.55 -19.49
CA VAL A 267 8.26 -15.33 -19.79
C VAL A 267 8.03 -14.22 -18.75
N ASP A 268 6.84 -14.14 -18.15
CA ASP A 268 6.56 -13.20 -17.07
C ASP A 268 7.32 -13.56 -15.78
N ASP A 269 7.47 -14.84 -15.46
CA ASP A 269 8.22 -15.30 -14.30
C ASP A 269 9.72 -15.06 -14.47
N LEU A 270 10.27 -15.28 -15.66
CA LEU A 270 11.66 -14.91 -15.98
C LEU A 270 11.92 -13.41 -15.77
N ILE A 271 11.00 -12.55 -16.22
CA ILE A 271 11.12 -11.11 -16.02
C ILE A 271 11.03 -10.77 -14.52
N ARG A 272 10.10 -11.36 -13.77
CA ARG A 272 9.99 -11.16 -12.31
C ARG A 272 11.28 -11.49 -11.57
N THR A 273 11.89 -12.62 -11.92
CA THR A 273 13.13 -13.09 -11.29
C THR A 273 14.28 -12.09 -11.46
N ILE A 274 14.36 -11.42 -12.60
CA ILE A 274 15.35 -10.35 -12.83
C ILE A 274 15.14 -9.20 -11.83
N PHE A 275 13.89 -8.80 -11.60
CA PHE A 275 13.53 -7.68 -10.74
C PHE A 275 13.42 -8.03 -9.23
N ALA A 276 13.51 -9.31 -8.87
CA ALA A 276 13.39 -9.75 -7.48
C ALA A 276 14.63 -9.40 -6.63
N LYS A 277 15.82 -9.25 -7.23
CA LYS A 277 17.09 -9.05 -6.51
C LYS A 277 17.55 -7.60 -6.49
N ASN A 278 17.89 -7.09 -5.32
CA ASN A 278 18.44 -5.75 -5.12
C ASN A 278 19.66 -5.46 -6.02
N ASP A 279 20.58 -6.42 -6.18
CA ASP A 279 21.81 -6.22 -6.96
C ASP A 279 21.52 -6.01 -8.45
N ASN A 280 20.53 -6.72 -9.01
CA ASN A 280 20.09 -6.53 -10.39
C ASN A 280 19.49 -5.13 -10.60
N ILE A 281 18.67 -4.68 -9.64
CA ILE A 281 18.04 -3.36 -9.65
C ILE A 281 19.10 -2.25 -9.61
N ILE A 282 20.13 -2.40 -8.78
CA ILE A 282 21.25 -1.45 -8.68
C ILE A 282 22.04 -1.41 -10.00
N ALA A 283 22.36 -2.57 -10.59
CA ALA A 283 23.08 -2.63 -11.87
C ALA A 283 22.30 -1.96 -13.01
N LEU A 284 20.98 -2.18 -13.09
CA LEU A 284 20.11 -1.49 -14.04
C LEU A 284 20.10 0.02 -13.81
N ALA A 285 20.05 0.48 -12.56
CA ALA A 285 20.06 1.90 -12.21
C ALA A 285 21.38 2.59 -12.58
N GLN A 286 22.52 1.90 -12.41
CA GLN A 286 23.84 2.41 -12.80
C GLN A 286 23.92 2.68 -14.31
N VAL A 287 23.55 1.68 -15.12
CA VAL A 287 23.58 1.80 -16.58
C VAL A 287 22.56 2.84 -17.07
N TYR A 288 21.36 2.84 -16.49
CA TYR A 288 20.34 3.85 -16.79
C TYR A 288 20.85 5.26 -16.52
N ASN A 289 21.50 5.49 -15.37
CA ASN A 289 22.01 6.80 -15.01
C ASN A 289 22.99 7.35 -16.05
N GLU A 290 23.97 6.54 -16.49
CA GLU A 290 24.94 6.95 -17.50
C GLU A 290 24.27 7.32 -18.83
N ILE A 291 23.25 6.57 -19.26
CA ILE A 291 22.54 6.86 -20.52
C ILE A 291 21.69 8.13 -20.41
N PHE A 292 20.91 8.26 -19.33
CA PHE A 292 19.96 9.35 -19.14
C PHE A 292 20.61 10.67 -18.67
N ASN A 293 21.90 10.66 -18.34
CA ASN A 293 22.68 11.87 -18.10
C ASN A 293 22.97 12.67 -19.40
N VAL A 294 22.82 12.04 -20.56
CA VAL A 294 23.06 12.65 -21.87
C VAL A 294 21.72 12.91 -22.54
N GLU A 295 21.24 14.15 -22.52
CA GLU A 295 19.91 14.52 -23.03
C GLU A 295 19.68 14.09 -24.48
N SER A 296 20.72 14.12 -25.31
CA SER A 296 20.61 13.70 -26.72
C SER A 296 20.34 12.21 -26.92
N ASN A 297 20.44 11.39 -25.86
CA ASN A 297 20.06 9.98 -25.91
C ASN A 297 18.55 9.78 -25.75
N ILE A 298 17.81 10.77 -25.23
CA ILE A 298 16.40 10.62 -24.88
C ILE A 298 15.53 11.25 -25.98
N GLU A 299 14.57 10.48 -26.50
CA GLU A 299 13.53 10.97 -27.41
C GLU A 299 12.24 10.20 -27.13
N VAL A 300 11.34 10.82 -26.37
CA VAL A 300 10.10 10.17 -25.93
C VAL A 300 9.02 10.27 -27.01
N LYS A 301 8.52 9.12 -27.45
CA LYS A 301 7.44 9.03 -28.43
C LYS A 301 6.34 8.15 -27.88
N TYR A 302 5.14 8.71 -27.70
CA TYR A 302 3.96 7.93 -27.33
C TYR A 302 3.08 7.62 -28.53
N ALA A 303 2.52 6.42 -28.53
CA ALA A 303 1.44 6.06 -29.45
C ALA A 303 0.12 6.71 -29.00
N SER A 304 -0.57 7.40 -29.92
CA SER A 304 -1.93 7.86 -29.69
C SER A 304 -2.93 6.70 -29.71
N LYS A 305 -4.09 6.92 -29.07
CA LYS A 305 -5.19 5.95 -29.00
C LYS A 305 -5.79 5.59 -30.38
N ASP A 306 -5.68 6.50 -31.36
CA ASP A 306 -6.28 6.39 -32.69
C ASP A 306 -5.27 5.90 -33.75
N GLY A 307 -4.14 5.32 -33.32
CA GLY A 307 -3.13 4.74 -34.21
C GLY A 307 -2.43 5.76 -35.13
N SER A 308 -2.63 7.05 -34.89
CA SER A 308 -2.12 8.13 -35.73
C SER A 308 -1.76 9.33 -34.86
N VAL A 309 -0.50 9.77 -34.98
CA VAL A 309 0.19 10.85 -34.23
C VAL A 309 1.04 10.37 -33.03
N VAL A 310 2.34 10.59 -33.16
CA VAL A 310 3.30 10.60 -32.06
C VAL A 310 3.07 11.87 -31.26
N VAL A 311 2.71 11.72 -29.98
CA VAL A 311 2.63 12.85 -29.06
C VAL A 311 3.96 12.93 -28.32
N ASP A 312 4.72 13.99 -28.57
CA ASP A 312 5.91 14.34 -27.79
C ASP A 312 5.46 15.17 -26.57
N PRO A 313 5.40 14.59 -25.37
CA PRO A 313 5.14 15.37 -24.17
C PRO A 313 6.35 16.27 -23.88
N SER A 314 6.13 17.50 -23.41
CA SER A 314 7.23 18.28 -22.81
C SER A 314 7.92 17.48 -21.70
N ASN A 315 9.25 17.31 -21.80
CA ASN A 315 10.17 16.53 -20.94
C ASN A 315 9.70 16.36 -19.48
N GLY A 316 9.12 15.19 -19.18
CA GLY A 316 8.89 14.76 -17.80
C GLY A 316 10.19 14.36 -17.12
N LYS A 317 10.24 14.42 -15.78
CA LYS A 317 11.41 13.90 -15.03
C LYS A 317 11.46 12.37 -15.14
N HIS A 318 12.59 11.84 -15.59
CA HIS A 318 12.83 10.42 -15.81
C HIS A 318 13.47 9.80 -14.57
N PHE A 319 13.05 8.61 -14.17
CA PHE A 319 13.64 7.87 -13.05
C PHE A 319 13.68 6.38 -13.37
N SER A 320 14.78 5.71 -13.05
CA SER A 320 14.89 4.26 -13.26
C SER A 320 13.93 3.46 -12.36
N PHE A 321 13.82 3.84 -11.09
CA PHE A 321 13.02 3.14 -10.09
C PHE A 321 12.18 4.07 -9.21
N GLY A 322 11.04 3.59 -8.72
CA GLY A 322 10.17 4.30 -7.79
C GLY A 322 9.88 3.51 -6.52
N ILE A 323 9.96 4.14 -5.34
CA ILE A 323 9.54 3.54 -4.07
C ILE A 323 8.53 4.42 -3.33
N ASP A 324 7.33 3.88 -3.09
CA ASP A 324 6.24 4.63 -2.44
C ASP A 324 6.39 4.64 -0.92
N SER A 325 6.68 3.49 -0.31
CA SER A 325 6.91 3.42 1.14
C SER A 325 8.26 2.77 1.47
N LEU A 326 9.25 3.64 1.76
CA LEU A 326 10.53 3.19 2.30
C LEU A 326 10.39 2.52 3.68
N ALA A 327 9.41 2.97 4.49
CA ALA A 327 9.12 2.33 5.77
C ALA A 327 8.75 0.86 5.55
N ASN A 328 7.83 0.56 4.62
CA ASN A 328 7.39 -0.79 4.30
C ASN A 328 8.56 -1.65 3.78
N LYS A 329 9.51 -1.06 3.04
CA LYS A 329 10.68 -1.80 2.53
C LYS A 329 11.53 -2.40 3.64
N TYR A 330 11.76 -1.69 4.75
CA TYR A 330 12.49 -2.24 5.90
C TYR A 330 11.82 -3.48 6.50
N PHE A 331 10.49 -3.48 6.58
CA PHE A 331 9.74 -4.63 7.08
C PHE A 331 9.83 -5.81 6.09
N MET A 332 9.74 -5.55 4.78
CA MET A 332 9.84 -6.59 3.75
C MET A 332 11.22 -7.25 3.68
N ASP A 333 12.31 -6.48 3.73
CA ASP A 333 13.66 -7.05 3.71
C ASP A 333 13.92 -7.89 4.97
N HIS A 334 13.43 -7.44 6.14
CA HIS A 334 13.51 -8.25 7.36
C HIS A 334 12.70 -9.55 7.24
N ALA A 335 11.46 -9.48 6.76
CA ALA A 335 10.61 -10.65 6.59
C ALA A 335 11.21 -11.66 5.61
N ALA A 336 11.79 -11.20 4.50
CA ALA A 336 12.50 -12.04 3.54
C ALA A 336 13.70 -12.79 4.16
N ARG A 337 14.43 -12.13 5.05
CA ARG A 337 15.55 -12.74 5.80
C ARG A 337 15.07 -13.81 6.78
N THR A 338 14.03 -13.53 7.54
CA THR A 338 13.56 -14.42 8.62
C THR A 338 12.57 -15.48 8.14
N ASN A 339 12.04 -15.32 6.92
CA ASN A 339 10.93 -16.11 6.40
C ASN A 339 9.67 -16.03 7.29
N SER A 340 9.48 -14.90 7.98
CA SER A 340 8.34 -14.66 8.87
C SER A 340 7.55 -13.43 8.42
N GLY A 341 6.24 -13.61 8.26
CA GLY A 341 5.32 -12.52 7.93
C GLY A 341 4.95 -11.64 9.13
N LEU A 342 4.92 -12.19 10.35
CA LEU A 342 4.59 -11.42 11.55
C LEU A 342 5.86 -11.00 12.30
N ILE A 343 6.06 -9.70 12.43
CA ILE A 343 7.16 -9.11 13.21
C ILE A 343 6.61 -8.74 14.59
N ASP A 344 6.99 -9.50 15.61
CA ASP A 344 6.67 -9.18 17.01
C ASP A 344 7.56 -8.04 17.50
N ILE A 345 7.07 -6.81 17.38
CA ILE A 345 7.79 -5.62 17.82
C ILE A 345 7.76 -5.45 19.34
N THR A 346 7.04 -6.28 20.10
CA THR A 346 7.08 -6.23 21.57
C THR A 346 8.26 -7.03 22.14
N ASN A 347 8.76 -8.01 21.39
CA ASN A 347 9.94 -8.80 21.73
C ASN A 347 11.23 -8.04 21.37
N GLU A 348 12.14 -7.86 22.34
CA GLU A 348 13.43 -7.20 22.11
C GLU A 348 14.41 -8.04 21.27
N ASP A 349 14.23 -9.37 21.25
CA ASP A 349 15.08 -10.31 20.52
C ASP A 349 14.52 -10.66 19.12
N ASN A 350 13.61 -9.84 18.59
CA ASN A 350 12.96 -10.07 17.30
C ASN A 350 13.89 -9.95 16.07
N GLY A 351 15.12 -9.48 16.25
CA GLY A 351 16.10 -9.27 15.17
C GLY A 351 15.74 -8.15 14.19
N PHE A 352 14.59 -7.49 14.37
CA PHE A 352 14.18 -6.31 13.63
C PHE A 352 14.92 -5.08 14.17
N PHE A 353 14.91 -3.98 13.41
CA PHE A 353 15.68 -2.79 13.77
C PHE A 353 15.05 -1.97 14.89
N TYR A 354 13.85 -2.34 15.35
CA TYR A 354 13.33 -1.84 16.60
C TYR A 354 12.42 -2.83 17.32
N SER A 355 12.32 -2.64 18.64
CA SER A 355 11.25 -3.15 19.48
C SER A 355 10.64 -2.01 20.29
N ALA A 356 9.40 -2.20 20.76
CA ALA A 356 8.59 -1.19 21.40
C ALA A 356 7.65 -1.80 22.44
N ASN A 357 7.78 -1.31 23.67
CA ASN A 357 6.94 -1.68 24.81
C ASN A 357 6.28 -0.44 25.43
N TYR A 358 5.14 -0.63 26.08
CA TYR A 358 4.39 0.46 26.71
C TYR A 358 3.87 0.03 28.08
N ASP A 359 4.21 0.80 29.11
CA ASP A 359 3.70 0.63 30.46
C ASP A 359 2.47 1.51 30.66
N LYS A 360 1.31 0.86 30.81
CA LYS A 360 0.01 1.51 31.03
C LYS A 360 -0.05 2.33 32.32
N ALA A 361 0.53 1.84 33.40
CA ALA A 361 0.42 2.47 34.72
C ALA A 361 1.18 3.79 34.76
N THR A 362 2.35 3.84 34.12
CA THR A 362 3.19 5.04 34.09
C THR A 362 3.01 5.86 32.82
N ARG A 363 2.35 5.32 31.79
CA ARG A 363 2.26 5.86 30.41
C ARG A 363 3.63 6.07 29.76
N VAL A 364 4.58 5.22 30.11
CA VAL A 364 5.96 5.27 29.60
C VAL A 364 6.11 4.29 28.45
N ALA A 365 6.55 4.79 27.30
CA ALA A 365 6.93 3.96 26.17
C ALA A 365 8.45 3.73 26.16
N ASN A 366 8.88 2.52 25.82
CA ASN A 366 10.27 2.16 25.64
C ASN A 366 10.46 1.68 24.21
N VAL A 367 11.32 2.34 23.44
CA VAL A 367 11.70 1.92 22.09
C VAL A 367 13.19 1.60 22.10
N ASN A 368 13.54 0.42 21.64
CA ASN A 368 14.93 -0.01 21.48
C ASN A 368 15.24 -0.12 19.99
N PHE A 369 16.27 0.59 19.52
CA PHE A 369 16.77 0.48 18.15
C PHE A 369 17.93 -0.50 18.08
N ASN A 370 17.90 -1.35 17.05
CA ASN A 370 18.94 -2.32 16.74
C ASN A 370 19.60 -1.99 15.40
N LYS A 371 20.77 -1.36 15.47
CA LYS A 371 21.58 -1.00 14.30
C LYS A 371 22.23 -2.19 13.58
N ASN A 372 22.28 -3.36 14.24
CA ASN A 372 22.87 -4.57 13.68
C ASN A 372 21.83 -5.43 12.95
N SER A 373 20.56 -5.01 12.89
CA SER A 373 19.52 -5.74 12.19
C SER A 373 19.90 -5.93 10.72
N VAL A 374 20.03 -7.19 10.29
CA VAL A 374 20.46 -7.55 8.94
C VAL A 374 19.52 -6.98 7.88
N GLY A 375 18.19 -7.11 8.07
CA GLY A 375 17.21 -6.55 7.15
C GLY A 375 17.26 -5.02 7.05
N PHE A 376 17.60 -4.33 8.14
CA PHE A 376 17.84 -2.88 8.09
C PHE A 376 19.09 -2.51 7.31
N ASN A 377 20.17 -3.27 7.47
CA ASN A 377 21.38 -3.07 6.69
C ASN A 377 21.14 -3.35 5.20
N ASP A 378 20.39 -4.40 4.85
CA ASP A 378 20.03 -4.70 3.46
C ASP A 378 19.30 -3.53 2.77
N THR A 379 18.27 -2.98 3.42
CA THR A 379 17.55 -1.82 2.88
C THR A 379 18.45 -0.59 2.84
N SER A 380 19.25 -0.35 3.88
CA SER A 380 20.13 0.81 3.97
C SER A 380 21.22 0.80 2.90
N GLU A 381 21.85 -0.35 2.66
CA GLU A 381 22.85 -0.55 1.61
C GLU A 381 22.23 -0.36 0.22
N PHE A 382 21.04 -0.92 0.01
CA PHE A 382 20.31 -0.73 -1.24
C PHE A 382 20.04 0.75 -1.53
N LEU A 383 19.53 1.50 -0.55
CA LEU A 383 19.28 2.93 -0.71
C LEU A 383 20.58 3.75 -0.84
N GLN A 384 21.63 3.33 -0.13
CA GLN A 384 22.95 3.93 -0.24
C GLN A 384 23.51 3.78 -1.66
N ALA A 385 23.35 2.63 -2.29
CA ALA A 385 23.79 2.43 -3.67
C ALA A 385 23.09 3.41 -4.63
N PHE A 386 21.78 3.62 -4.51
CA PHE A 386 21.07 4.63 -5.30
C PHE A 386 21.59 6.04 -5.06
N LYS A 387 21.87 6.39 -3.80
CA LYS A 387 22.45 7.68 -3.45
C LYS A 387 23.84 7.87 -4.05
N ASP A 388 24.69 6.85 -3.98
CA ASP A 388 26.05 6.87 -4.51
C ASP A 388 26.05 7.08 -6.03
N ILE A 389 25.10 6.44 -6.75
CA ILE A 389 24.89 6.69 -8.18
C ILE A 389 24.45 8.14 -8.43
N ALA A 390 23.50 8.65 -7.65
CA ALA A 390 22.97 10.01 -7.82
C ALA A 390 24.04 11.09 -7.61
N VAL A 391 24.87 10.96 -6.56
CA VAL A 391 25.88 11.98 -6.22
C VAL A 391 27.11 11.96 -7.12
N LYS A 392 27.38 10.87 -7.85
CA LYS A 392 28.53 10.73 -8.79
C LYS A 392 28.62 11.89 -9.79
N ASN A 393 27.49 12.49 -10.16
CA ASN A 393 27.40 13.52 -11.20
C ASN A 393 27.33 14.97 -10.67
N ASN A 394 27.52 15.21 -9.36
CA ASN A 394 27.56 16.54 -8.72
C ASN A 394 26.36 17.47 -9.00
N LYS A 395 25.18 16.93 -9.35
CA LYS A 395 23.94 17.70 -9.60
C LYS A 395 23.10 17.95 -8.33
N SER A 396 23.71 17.91 -7.14
CA SER A 396 23.00 17.99 -5.84
C SER A 396 22.38 19.36 -5.51
N GLY A 397 22.60 20.39 -6.34
CA GLY A 397 22.08 21.75 -6.12
C GLY A 397 20.65 22.02 -6.61
N GLY A 398 19.94 21.02 -7.16
CA GLY A 398 18.59 21.17 -7.72
C GLY A 398 17.43 20.91 -6.75
N SER A 399 16.20 20.94 -7.27
CA SER A 399 15.01 20.43 -6.59
C SER A 399 15.19 18.98 -6.15
N TYR A 400 14.42 18.51 -5.16
CA TYR A 400 14.53 17.14 -4.65
C TYR A 400 14.61 16.08 -5.78
N ALA A 401 13.73 16.21 -6.78
CA ALA A 401 13.68 15.30 -7.91
C ALA A 401 14.95 15.35 -8.80
N GLU A 402 15.59 16.51 -8.95
CA GLU A 402 16.86 16.65 -9.70
C GLU A 402 18.05 16.06 -8.96
N GLN A 403 18.04 16.12 -7.62
CA GLN A 403 19.14 15.61 -6.79
C GLN A 403 19.37 14.11 -6.98
N TRP A 404 18.30 13.34 -7.18
CA TRP A 404 18.36 11.89 -7.41
C TRP A 404 18.80 11.50 -8.82
N ASN A 405 19.08 12.47 -9.69
CA ASN A 405 19.72 12.32 -11.01
C ASN A 405 19.19 11.13 -11.82
N ASN A 406 17.87 11.06 -11.99
CA ASN A 406 17.20 10.00 -12.75
C ASN A 406 17.32 8.56 -12.18
N THR A 407 17.82 8.37 -10.97
CA THR A 407 17.97 7.03 -10.37
C THR A 407 16.69 6.62 -9.64
N LEU A 408 16.37 7.28 -8.53
CA LEU A 408 15.31 6.91 -7.61
C LEU A 408 14.27 8.02 -7.48
N ASN A 409 13.00 7.66 -7.64
CA ASN A 409 11.89 8.50 -7.23
C ASN A 409 11.32 7.96 -5.91
N LEU A 410 11.05 8.87 -4.98
CA LEU A 410 10.46 8.55 -3.68
C LEU A 410 9.17 9.34 -3.50
N SER A 411 8.12 8.63 -3.06
CA SER A 411 6.88 9.28 -2.64
C SER A 411 7.15 10.14 -1.43
N ARG A 412 6.66 11.37 -1.46
CA ARG A 412 6.96 12.37 -0.43
C ARG A 412 5.91 13.45 -0.39
N GLN A 413 5.81 14.09 0.77
CA GLN A 413 4.99 15.27 0.97
C GLN A 413 5.91 16.49 1.06
N GLU A 414 5.67 17.52 0.23
CA GLU A 414 6.34 18.82 0.36
C GLU A 414 5.28 19.92 0.50
N GLY A 415 5.19 20.50 1.69
CA GLY A 415 4.09 21.39 2.04
C GLY A 415 2.74 20.67 1.93
N THR A 416 1.83 21.19 1.11
CA THR A 416 0.51 20.60 0.85
C THR A 416 0.51 19.63 -0.34
N THR A 417 1.61 19.49 -1.07
CA THR A 417 1.68 18.67 -2.28
C THR A 417 2.22 17.28 -1.97
N LYS A 418 1.48 16.25 -2.39
CA LYS A 418 1.93 14.85 -2.38
C LYS A 418 2.48 14.50 -3.75
N TYR A 419 3.69 13.96 -3.80
CA TYR A 419 4.31 13.42 -5.00
C TYR A 419 4.22 11.90 -4.96
N TYR A 420 3.65 11.29 -5.99
CA TYR A 420 3.52 9.84 -6.11
C TYR A 420 4.52 9.29 -7.12
N THR A 421 4.98 8.06 -6.88
CA THR A 421 5.92 7.37 -7.77
C THR A 421 5.28 7.00 -9.11
N SER A 422 3.98 6.69 -9.10
CA SER A 422 3.18 6.37 -10.29
C SER A 422 3.17 7.50 -11.32
N ASP A 423 3.27 8.77 -10.90
CA ASP A 423 3.24 9.91 -11.81
C ASP A 423 4.46 9.92 -12.75
N SER A 424 5.63 9.59 -12.21
CA SER A 424 6.87 9.42 -12.96
C SER A 424 6.90 8.11 -13.73
N PHE A 425 6.34 7.03 -13.17
CA PHE A 425 6.23 5.76 -13.88
C PHE A 425 5.43 5.90 -15.17
N LEU A 426 4.36 6.71 -15.15
CA LEU A 426 3.59 7.08 -16.34
C LEU A 426 4.33 8.00 -17.33
N ASN A 427 5.65 8.21 -17.19
CA ASN A 427 6.48 8.75 -18.27
C ASN A 427 7.02 7.63 -19.17
N GLY A 428 6.67 6.36 -18.90
CA GLY A 428 7.04 5.22 -19.73
C GLY A 428 8.52 4.84 -19.68
N SER A 429 9.30 5.47 -18.80
CA SER A 429 10.77 5.43 -18.77
C SER A 429 11.34 4.95 -17.43
N SER A 430 10.51 4.32 -16.61
CA SER A 430 10.91 3.65 -15.37
C SER A 430 10.83 2.15 -15.56
N PHE A 431 11.81 1.41 -15.07
CA PHE A 431 11.76 -0.05 -15.11
C PHE A 431 10.71 -0.61 -14.15
N MET A 432 10.73 -0.12 -12.92
CA MET A 432 9.86 -0.60 -11.87
C MET A 432 9.51 0.51 -10.89
N SER A 433 8.26 0.53 -10.42
CA SER A 433 7.83 1.42 -9.35
C SER A 433 6.93 0.67 -8.40
N SER A 434 7.14 0.86 -7.10
CA SER A 434 6.21 0.38 -6.08
C SER A 434 5.16 1.41 -5.71
N GLY A 435 4.05 0.90 -5.19
CA GLY A 435 2.92 1.65 -4.68
C GLY A 435 1.89 0.74 -4.01
N SER A 436 0.98 1.38 -3.29
CA SER A 436 -0.21 0.73 -2.75
C SER A 436 -1.14 0.19 -3.85
N SER A 437 -1.75 -0.98 -3.61
CA SER A 437 -2.84 -1.52 -4.42
C SER A 437 -4.01 -0.57 -4.62
N ALA A 438 -4.23 0.35 -3.67
CA ALA A 438 -5.27 1.36 -3.77
C ALA A 438 -4.95 2.44 -4.82
N GLY A 439 -3.70 2.53 -5.25
CA GLY A 439 -3.22 3.38 -6.33
C GLY A 439 -2.97 2.64 -7.65
N ALA A 440 -3.32 1.35 -7.77
CA ALA A 440 -2.97 0.52 -8.93
C ALA A 440 -3.40 1.10 -10.29
N TYR A 441 -4.54 1.80 -10.34
CA TYR A 441 -5.04 2.47 -11.55
C TYR A 441 -4.16 3.65 -12.02
N ASN A 442 -3.28 4.17 -11.16
CA ASN A 442 -2.37 5.25 -11.53
C ASN A 442 -1.14 4.76 -12.30
N PHE A 443 -0.97 3.45 -12.50
CA PHE A 443 0.16 2.90 -13.27
C PHE A 443 -0.14 2.70 -14.76
N THR A 444 -1.42 2.74 -15.18
CA THR A 444 -1.85 2.48 -16.57
C THR A 444 -2.86 3.52 -17.10
N LYS A 445 -2.79 4.74 -16.58
CA LYS A 445 -3.78 5.79 -16.85
C LYS A 445 -3.53 6.54 -18.16
N THR A 446 -4.62 6.88 -18.86
CA THR A 446 -4.59 7.79 -20.03
C THR A 446 -4.20 9.22 -19.61
N LYS A 447 -3.21 9.78 -20.31
CA LYS A 447 -2.80 11.18 -20.24
C LYS A 447 -3.33 11.96 -21.44
N TYR A 448 -3.36 13.28 -21.32
CA TYR A 448 -3.86 14.19 -22.36
C TYR A 448 -2.87 15.32 -22.62
N VAL A 449 -2.62 15.60 -23.89
CA VAL A 449 -1.88 16.79 -24.37
C VAL A 449 -2.71 17.39 -25.51
N ASN A 450 -3.03 18.68 -25.44
CA ASN A 450 -3.84 19.37 -26.44
C ASN A 450 -5.13 18.60 -26.82
N ASN A 451 -5.86 18.09 -25.81
CA ASN A 451 -7.06 17.24 -25.94
C ASN A 451 -6.85 15.89 -26.65
N THR A 452 -5.61 15.53 -27.00
CA THR A 452 -5.27 14.21 -27.56
C THR A 452 -4.91 13.26 -26.42
N GLY A 453 -5.68 12.18 -26.28
CA GLY A 453 -5.42 11.13 -25.31
C GLY A 453 -4.31 10.19 -25.76
N TYR A 454 -3.36 9.90 -24.88
CA TYR A 454 -2.29 8.92 -25.10
C TYR A 454 -2.08 8.08 -23.84
N ASN A 455 -1.55 6.87 -24.02
CA ASN A 455 -1.28 5.94 -22.92
C ASN A 455 0.23 5.64 -22.90
N PRO A 456 1.01 6.31 -22.02
CA PRO A 456 2.44 6.05 -21.89
C PRO A 456 2.74 4.59 -21.55
N VAL A 457 1.90 4.04 -20.67
CA VAL A 457 1.96 2.68 -20.16
C VAL A 457 0.54 2.12 -20.14
N THR A 458 0.36 0.91 -20.66
CA THR A 458 -0.93 0.22 -20.77
C THR A 458 -0.95 -1.05 -19.93
N ASN A 459 -2.14 -1.66 -19.75
CA ASN A 459 -2.27 -2.98 -19.11
C ASN A 459 -1.42 -4.06 -19.79
N ALA A 460 -1.17 -3.95 -21.10
CA ALA A 460 -0.35 -4.90 -21.85
C ALA A 460 1.15 -4.71 -21.60
N ASP A 461 1.58 -3.56 -21.07
CA ASP A 461 2.99 -3.23 -20.84
C ASP A 461 3.50 -3.67 -19.47
N VAL A 462 2.62 -4.00 -18.54
CA VAL A 462 2.97 -4.12 -17.12
C VAL A 462 2.74 -5.52 -16.55
N ILE A 463 3.54 -5.87 -15.55
CA ILE A 463 3.32 -7.01 -14.65
C ILE A 463 3.61 -6.62 -13.21
N THR A 464 2.82 -7.11 -12.25
CA THR A 464 3.02 -6.80 -10.82
C THR A 464 3.87 -7.82 -10.13
N THR A 465 4.88 -7.41 -9.39
CA THR A 465 5.82 -8.26 -8.66
C THR A 465 5.89 -7.86 -7.18
N SER A 466 6.46 -8.71 -6.34
CA SER A 466 6.86 -8.35 -4.97
C SER A 466 7.98 -7.30 -4.96
N THR A 467 8.20 -6.61 -3.83
CA THR A 467 9.36 -5.73 -3.71
C THR A 467 10.67 -6.51 -3.79
N SER A 468 11.70 -5.92 -4.39
CA SER A 468 13.03 -6.52 -4.48
C SER A 468 13.66 -6.65 -3.09
N THR A 469 14.36 -7.76 -2.87
CA THR A 469 15.09 -8.06 -1.63
C THR A 469 16.52 -8.45 -1.93
N LYS A 470 17.39 -8.47 -0.91
CA LYS A 470 18.78 -8.94 -1.09
C LYS A 470 18.83 -10.40 -1.53
N GLU A 471 17.92 -11.22 -1.01
CA GLU A 471 17.85 -12.66 -1.28
C GLU A 471 17.12 -13.00 -2.60
N GLY A 472 16.35 -12.07 -3.16
CA GLY A 472 15.48 -12.35 -4.31
C GLY A 472 14.21 -13.13 -3.96
N LYS A 473 13.81 -13.13 -2.68
CA LYS A 473 12.57 -13.79 -2.23
C LYS A 473 11.35 -12.92 -2.46
N ASN A 474 10.22 -13.58 -2.72
CA ASN A 474 8.92 -12.95 -2.88
C ASN A 474 8.34 -12.51 -1.52
N SER A 475 8.57 -11.25 -1.16
CA SER A 475 8.01 -10.64 0.06
C SER A 475 7.10 -9.47 -0.30
N VAL A 476 5.88 -9.49 0.23
CA VAL A 476 4.88 -8.43 0.02
C VAL A 476 4.46 -7.86 1.36
N PHE A 477 4.60 -6.54 1.51
CA PHE A 477 4.06 -5.85 2.67
C PHE A 477 2.55 -5.71 2.54
N MET A 478 1.80 -6.21 3.52
CA MET A 478 0.49 -5.63 3.76
C MET A 478 0.70 -4.32 4.45
N SER A 479 0.36 -3.24 3.78
CA SER A 479 0.13 -2.02 4.52
C SER A 479 -0.95 -2.35 5.56
N GLN A 480 -0.69 -2.09 6.85
CA GLN A 480 -1.71 -2.27 7.89
C GLN A 480 -2.94 -1.49 7.43
N GLY A 481 -3.93 -2.19 6.90
CA GLY A 481 -5.10 -1.56 6.30
C GLY A 481 -5.96 -1.04 7.43
N PRO A 482 -6.66 0.10 7.25
CA PRO A 482 -7.61 0.51 8.26
C PRO A 482 -8.75 -0.52 8.33
N GLY A 483 -8.89 -1.17 9.47
CA GLY A 483 -9.94 -2.14 9.75
C GLY A 483 -11.09 -1.53 10.54
N ILE A 484 -12.00 -2.38 11.00
CA ILE A 484 -13.16 -1.97 11.79
C ILE A 484 -12.90 -2.24 13.27
N ALA A 485 -13.04 -1.21 14.08
CA ALA A 485 -12.95 -1.26 15.54
C ALA A 485 -14.19 -0.61 16.16
N GLY A 486 -14.28 -0.57 17.48
CA GLY A 486 -15.40 0.08 18.15
C GLY A 486 -15.26 0.23 19.65
N PHE A 487 -16.11 1.07 20.23
CA PHE A 487 -16.35 1.14 21.67
C PHE A 487 -17.73 0.59 21.98
N LYS A 488 -17.87 -0.09 23.13
CA LYS A 488 -19.14 -0.62 23.62
C LYS A 488 -20.21 0.47 23.65
N SER A 489 -21.42 0.12 23.22
CA SER A 489 -22.55 1.05 23.16
C SER A 489 -22.95 1.49 24.56
N ASN A 490 -23.38 2.74 24.67
CA ASN A 490 -23.85 3.34 25.91
C ASN A 490 -25.29 3.86 25.77
N GLY A 491 -25.88 4.26 26.90
CA GLY A 491 -27.25 4.80 26.96
C GLY A 491 -28.33 3.75 27.21
N SER A 492 -29.59 4.23 27.28
CA SER A 492 -30.74 3.40 27.65
C SER A 492 -31.12 2.36 26.60
N ASN A 493 -30.67 2.52 25.35
CA ASN A 493 -30.90 1.60 24.24
C ASN A 493 -29.62 0.90 23.76
N ALA A 494 -28.66 0.70 24.67
CA ALA A 494 -27.39 0.06 24.33
C ALA A 494 -27.60 -1.37 23.81
N ALA A 495 -28.56 -2.13 24.33
CA ALA A 495 -28.82 -3.50 23.89
C ALA A 495 -29.27 -3.55 22.41
N GLU A 496 -30.15 -2.64 21.99
CA GLU A 496 -30.59 -2.49 20.61
C GLU A 496 -29.42 -2.12 19.70
N LYS A 497 -28.54 -1.21 20.16
CA LYS A 497 -27.34 -0.83 19.41
C LYS A 497 -26.35 -1.98 19.26
N GLU A 498 -26.12 -2.77 20.30
CA GLU A 498 -25.25 -3.95 20.25
C GLU A 498 -25.77 -5.02 19.29
N LYS A 499 -27.10 -5.22 19.26
CA LYS A 499 -27.75 -6.09 18.27
C LYS A 499 -27.49 -5.59 16.85
N THR A 500 -27.76 -4.30 16.59
CA THR A 500 -27.49 -3.68 15.28
C THR A 500 -26.02 -3.84 14.89
N VAL A 501 -25.08 -3.59 15.81
CA VAL A 501 -23.62 -3.71 15.54
C VAL A 501 -23.28 -5.13 15.09
N THR A 502 -23.77 -6.15 15.81
CA THR A 502 -23.51 -7.55 15.48
C THR A 502 -24.05 -7.91 14.10
N GLU A 503 -25.30 -7.52 13.80
CA GLU A 503 -25.95 -7.78 12.51
C GLU A 503 -25.23 -7.06 11.36
N PHE A 504 -24.82 -5.81 11.56
CA PHE A 504 -24.09 -5.02 10.58
C PHE A 504 -22.71 -5.59 10.27
N LEU A 505 -21.96 -5.99 11.30
CA LEU A 505 -20.65 -6.61 11.11
C LEU A 505 -20.78 -7.92 10.30
N ASN A 506 -21.81 -8.73 10.54
CA ASN A 506 -22.08 -9.92 9.73
C ASN A 506 -22.53 -9.60 8.30
N TYR A 507 -23.26 -8.50 8.10
CA TYR A 507 -23.70 -8.03 6.78
C TYR A 507 -22.54 -7.60 5.90
N ILE A 508 -21.66 -6.72 6.40
CA ILE A 508 -20.56 -6.17 5.59
C ILE A 508 -19.50 -7.23 5.25
N MET A 509 -19.37 -8.28 6.08
CA MET A 509 -18.44 -9.39 5.85
C MET A 509 -18.95 -10.41 4.82
N GLN A 510 -20.17 -10.25 4.30
CA GLN A 510 -20.68 -11.10 3.23
C GLN A 510 -19.85 -10.90 1.93
N PRO A 511 -19.68 -11.95 1.10
CA PRO A 511 -18.82 -11.91 -0.08
C PRO A 511 -19.06 -10.71 -1.00
N LYS A 512 -20.33 -10.44 -1.34
CA LYS A 512 -20.71 -9.37 -2.26
C LYS A 512 -20.46 -7.99 -1.64
N GLN A 513 -20.89 -7.76 -0.41
CA GLN A 513 -20.72 -6.50 0.30
C GLN A 513 -19.24 -6.12 0.43
N ALA A 514 -18.39 -7.08 0.80
CA ALA A 514 -16.94 -6.87 0.89
C ALA A 514 -16.32 -6.55 -0.49
N ALA A 515 -16.75 -7.24 -1.55
CA ALA A 515 -16.28 -7.00 -2.91
C ALA A 515 -16.72 -5.63 -3.46
N ASP A 516 -17.99 -5.27 -3.30
CA ASP A 516 -18.54 -3.98 -3.75
C ASP A 516 -17.84 -2.82 -3.04
N PHE A 517 -17.63 -2.93 -1.73
CA PHE A 517 -16.87 -1.96 -0.96
C PHE A 517 -15.46 -1.80 -1.51
N ALA A 518 -14.75 -2.92 -1.74
CA ALA A 518 -13.40 -2.91 -2.27
C ALA A 518 -13.31 -2.25 -3.66
N LEU A 519 -14.24 -2.60 -4.57
CA LEU A 519 -14.33 -2.04 -5.93
C LEU A 519 -14.69 -0.55 -5.96
N LYS A 520 -15.36 -0.03 -4.92
CA LYS A 520 -15.67 1.41 -4.79
C LYS A 520 -14.59 2.21 -4.07
N SER A 521 -13.79 1.57 -3.23
CA SER A 521 -12.83 2.25 -2.34
C SER A 521 -11.37 2.10 -2.78
N ASN A 522 -11.10 1.33 -3.84
CA ASN A 522 -9.80 0.83 -4.29
C ASN A 522 -9.09 -0.09 -3.28
N TYR A 523 -9.74 -0.47 -2.17
CA TYR A 523 -9.18 -1.50 -1.31
C TYR A 523 -9.35 -2.89 -1.92
N MET A 524 -8.74 -3.87 -1.27
CA MET A 524 -8.92 -5.29 -1.55
C MET A 524 -9.74 -5.94 -0.43
N PRO A 525 -10.61 -6.92 -0.75
CA PRO A 525 -11.31 -7.69 0.27
C PRO A 525 -10.34 -8.47 1.17
N ALA A 526 -10.70 -8.64 2.43
CA ALA A 526 -9.94 -9.47 3.37
C ALA A 526 -10.20 -10.99 3.20
N THR A 527 -11.34 -11.35 2.63
CA THR A 527 -11.81 -12.74 2.51
C THR A 527 -11.60 -13.30 1.10
N LYS A 528 -11.39 -14.62 1.01
CA LYS A 528 -11.25 -15.37 -0.24
C LYS A 528 -12.50 -15.25 -1.10
N SER A 529 -13.67 -15.40 -0.49
CA SER A 529 -14.96 -15.27 -1.18
C SER A 529 -15.18 -13.88 -1.80
N GLY A 530 -14.93 -12.80 -1.04
CA GLY A 530 -15.02 -11.44 -1.54
C GLY A 530 -13.95 -11.15 -2.60
N MET A 531 -12.73 -11.65 -2.40
CA MET A 531 -11.64 -11.52 -3.37
C MET A 531 -11.95 -12.22 -4.70
N SER A 532 -12.61 -13.38 -4.66
CA SER A 532 -13.02 -14.10 -5.87
C SER A 532 -13.98 -13.27 -6.74
N ILE A 533 -14.96 -12.58 -6.12
CA ILE A 533 -15.83 -11.63 -6.83
C ILE A 533 -15.00 -10.45 -7.36
N TYR A 534 -14.22 -9.80 -6.49
CA TYR A 534 -13.37 -8.64 -6.85
C TYR A 534 -12.45 -8.93 -8.05
N GLN A 535 -11.76 -10.07 -8.02
CA GLN A 535 -10.82 -10.49 -9.05
C GLN A 535 -11.48 -10.53 -10.43
N ASN A 536 -12.74 -10.98 -10.51
CA ASN A 536 -13.46 -11.08 -11.77
C ASN A 536 -13.88 -9.73 -12.37
N TYR A 537 -13.90 -8.65 -11.59
CA TYR A 537 -14.00 -7.29 -12.12
C TYR A 537 -12.66 -6.80 -12.66
N VAL A 538 -11.60 -6.94 -11.87
CA VAL A 538 -10.29 -6.39 -12.24
C VAL A 538 -9.58 -7.19 -13.31
N ASN A 539 -9.87 -8.48 -13.50
CA ASN A 539 -9.38 -9.30 -14.61
C ASN A 539 -10.22 -9.11 -15.89
N GLY A 540 -11.36 -8.43 -15.80
CA GLY A 540 -12.25 -8.12 -16.91
C GLY A 540 -13.23 -9.22 -17.33
N ASN A 541 -13.38 -10.30 -16.56
CA ASN A 541 -14.45 -11.30 -16.77
C ASN A 541 -15.85 -10.66 -16.62
N TYR A 542 -15.97 -9.69 -15.70
CA TYR A 542 -17.04 -8.71 -15.66
C TYR A 542 -16.46 -7.31 -15.90
N ASN A 543 -16.91 -6.61 -16.94
CA ASN A 543 -16.40 -5.29 -17.29
C ASN A 543 -17.38 -4.19 -16.85
N ASN A 544 -17.12 -3.57 -15.70
CA ASN A 544 -17.99 -2.53 -15.15
C ASN A 544 -18.16 -1.33 -16.09
N THR A 545 -17.21 -1.05 -17.00
CA THR A 545 -17.35 0.07 -17.94
C THR A 545 -18.48 -0.12 -18.96
N LYS A 546 -18.97 -1.36 -19.12
CA LYS A 546 -20.07 -1.73 -20.01
C LYS A 546 -21.39 -1.96 -19.27
N ALA A 547 -21.41 -1.78 -17.94
CA ALA A 547 -22.51 -2.20 -17.07
C ALA A 547 -23.78 -1.33 -17.13
N ASN A 548 -23.82 -0.31 -18.00
CA ASN A 548 -25.09 0.31 -18.42
C ASN A 548 -26.05 -0.71 -19.04
N ASN A 549 -25.53 -1.83 -19.56
CA ASN A 549 -26.30 -3.02 -19.91
C ASN A 549 -25.57 -4.25 -19.34
N GLN A 550 -26.24 -4.99 -18.44
CA GLN A 550 -25.64 -6.12 -17.74
C GLN A 550 -25.11 -7.22 -18.68
N SER A 551 -25.84 -7.55 -19.74
CA SER A 551 -25.40 -8.54 -20.73
C SER A 551 -24.11 -8.15 -21.44
N ASN A 552 -23.85 -6.84 -21.61
CA ASN A 552 -22.61 -6.34 -22.22
C ASN A 552 -21.43 -6.34 -21.25
N ALA A 553 -21.69 -6.35 -19.93
CA ALA A 553 -20.65 -6.39 -18.90
C ALA A 553 -20.15 -7.80 -18.63
N ILE A 554 -20.96 -8.84 -18.88
CA ILE A 554 -20.55 -10.24 -18.75
C ILE A 554 -19.68 -10.61 -19.96
N VAL A 555 -18.36 -10.66 -19.75
CA VAL A 555 -17.37 -10.99 -20.80
C VAL A 555 -17.04 -12.48 -20.80
N ASN A 556 -16.94 -13.09 -19.61
CA ASN A 556 -16.64 -14.52 -19.45
C ASN A 556 -17.70 -15.20 -18.56
N PRO A 557 -18.86 -15.59 -19.12
CA PRO A 557 -19.96 -16.17 -18.34
C PRO A 557 -19.57 -17.41 -17.53
N GLU A 558 -18.73 -18.28 -18.09
CA GLU A 558 -18.30 -19.52 -17.45
C GLU A 558 -17.51 -19.25 -16.17
N ALA A 559 -16.55 -18.32 -16.23
CA ALA A 559 -15.79 -17.93 -15.04
C ALA A 559 -16.69 -17.36 -13.93
N LEU A 560 -17.67 -16.51 -14.29
CA LEU A 560 -18.60 -15.94 -13.31
C LEU A 560 -19.53 -17.01 -12.70
N GLN A 561 -19.98 -17.98 -13.51
CA GLN A 561 -20.80 -19.10 -13.04
C GLN A 561 -20.03 -20.00 -12.06
N ASN A 562 -18.75 -20.25 -12.31
CA ASN A 562 -17.90 -21.04 -11.42
C ASN A 562 -17.76 -20.38 -10.03
N VAL A 563 -17.56 -19.06 -9.98
CA VAL A 563 -17.53 -18.31 -8.72
C VAL A 563 -18.86 -18.44 -7.97
N VAL A 564 -19.98 -18.25 -8.67
CA VAL A 564 -21.32 -18.38 -8.07
C VAL A 564 -21.56 -19.79 -7.52
N ALA A 565 -21.15 -20.83 -8.25
CA ALA A 565 -21.28 -22.22 -7.82
C ALA A 565 -20.44 -22.51 -6.56
N GLU A 566 -19.21 -21.98 -6.49
CA GLU A 566 -18.34 -22.10 -5.33
C GLU A 566 -18.95 -21.42 -4.09
N LEU A 567 -19.44 -20.18 -4.24
CA LEU A 567 -20.08 -19.43 -3.16
C LEU A 567 -21.32 -20.16 -2.62
N ASN A 568 -22.20 -20.61 -3.51
CA ASN A 568 -23.39 -21.37 -3.16
C ASN A 568 -23.07 -22.69 -2.45
N THR A 569 -22.05 -23.42 -2.94
CA THR A 569 -21.60 -24.68 -2.33
C THR A 569 -21.06 -24.43 -0.92
N LYS A 570 -20.20 -23.42 -0.77
CA LYS A 570 -19.58 -23.07 0.52
C LYS A 570 -20.62 -22.68 1.56
N GLU A 571 -21.63 -21.90 1.18
CA GLU A 571 -22.67 -21.45 2.09
C GLU A 571 -23.87 -22.42 2.22
N GLY A 572 -23.88 -23.51 1.46
CA GLY A 572 -25.02 -24.43 1.44
C GLY A 572 -26.33 -23.76 1.01
N THR A 573 -26.26 -22.87 0.02
CA THR A 573 -27.37 -22.01 -0.43
C THR A 573 -27.49 -22.00 -1.96
N THR A 574 -28.54 -21.38 -2.47
CA THR A 574 -28.71 -21.03 -3.90
C THR A 574 -28.94 -19.53 -4.09
N LYS A 575 -28.59 -18.72 -3.08
CA LYS A 575 -28.90 -17.30 -3.06
C LYS A 575 -28.04 -16.50 -4.05
N TYR A 576 -26.86 -16.99 -4.43
CA TYR A 576 -26.01 -16.32 -5.42
C TYR A 576 -26.40 -16.75 -6.84
N THR A 577 -26.54 -15.76 -7.70
CA THR A 577 -26.66 -15.90 -9.16
C THR A 577 -25.66 -14.96 -9.81
N VAL A 578 -25.33 -15.18 -11.10
CA VAL A 578 -24.48 -14.23 -11.82
C VAL A 578 -25.08 -12.83 -11.78
N ASP A 579 -26.40 -12.73 -11.97
CA ASP A 579 -27.08 -11.44 -12.08
C ASP A 579 -27.11 -10.65 -10.78
N ASN A 580 -27.18 -11.32 -9.63
CA ASN A 580 -27.20 -10.65 -8.33
C ASN A 580 -25.81 -10.51 -7.69
N THR A 581 -24.81 -11.26 -8.15
CA THR A 581 -23.44 -11.22 -7.61
C THR A 581 -22.60 -10.21 -8.38
N PHE A 582 -22.73 -10.20 -9.72
CA PHE A 582 -21.98 -9.33 -10.61
C PHE A 582 -22.87 -8.21 -11.15
N THR A 583 -23.00 -7.15 -10.37
CA THR A 583 -23.82 -5.98 -10.65
C THR A 583 -22.98 -4.76 -11.01
N ALA A 584 -23.60 -3.77 -11.66
CA ALA A 584 -22.97 -2.49 -11.93
C ALA A 584 -22.53 -1.80 -10.62
N ILE A 585 -21.26 -1.41 -10.54
CA ILE A 585 -20.71 -0.67 -9.42
C ILE A 585 -20.77 0.82 -9.76
N TYR A 586 -21.62 1.57 -9.06
CA TYR A 586 -21.76 3.01 -9.22
C TYR A 586 -20.96 3.77 -8.16
N SER A 587 -20.40 4.92 -8.54
CA SER A 587 -19.88 5.92 -7.62
C SER A 587 -20.98 6.95 -7.36
N THR A 588 -21.51 6.95 -6.14
CA THR A 588 -22.62 7.81 -5.73
C THR A 588 -22.26 9.30 -5.87
N SER A 589 -21.06 9.72 -5.45
CA SER A 589 -20.59 11.11 -5.64
C SER A 589 -20.39 11.52 -7.10
N LYS A 590 -20.08 10.59 -8.01
CA LYS A 590 -19.82 10.90 -9.43
C LYS A 590 -21.04 10.67 -10.33
N GLY A 591 -22.12 10.10 -9.81
CA GLY A 591 -23.33 9.78 -10.59
C GLY A 591 -23.06 8.91 -11.81
N SER A 592 -22.03 8.06 -11.77
CA SER A 592 -21.55 7.27 -12.91
C SER A 592 -20.95 5.95 -12.46
N LEU A 593 -20.72 5.04 -13.41
CA LEU A 593 -20.05 3.77 -13.14
C LEU A 593 -18.66 4.02 -12.56
N SER A 594 -18.34 3.31 -11.48
CA SER A 594 -17.05 3.44 -10.81
C SER A 594 -15.93 3.02 -11.75
N SER A 595 -15.02 3.96 -12.03
CA SER A 595 -13.78 3.68 -12.77
C SER A 595 -12.83 2.74 -12.00
N GLN A 596 -13.03 2.62 -10.69
CA GLN A 596 -12.25 1.77 -9.79
C GLN A 596 -12.65 0.28 -9.86
N ALA A 597 -13.73 -0.05 -10.57
CA ALA A 597 -14.17 -1.41 -10.81
C ALA A 597 -13.86 -1.88 -12.25
N SER A 598 -12.81 -1.33 -12.86
CA SER A 598 -12.43 -1.58 -14.25
C SER A 598 -11.24 -2.54 -14.38
N PRO A 599 -11.05 -3.17 -15.57
CA PRO A 599 -9.93 -4.08 -15.80
C PRO A 599 -8.57 -3.42 -15.52
N ASN A 600 -7.75 -4.07 -14.71
CA ASN A 600 -6.48 -3.54 -14.24
C ASN A 600 -5.45 -4.66 -14.08
N ALA A 601 -4.43 -4.65 -14.94
CA ALA A 601 -3.40 -5.69 -14.95
C ALA A 601 -2.53 -5.68 -13.69
N VAL A 602 -2.48 -4.54 -12.98
CA VAL A 602 -1.69 -4.39 -11.77
C VAL A 602 -2.33 -5.16 -10.60
N ASN A 603 -3.60 -4.90 -10.29
CA ASN A 603 -4.33 -5.64 -9.25
C ASN A 603 -4.58 -7.10 -9.63
N SER A 604 -4.97 -7.39 -10.88
CA SER A 604 -5.20 -8.78 -11.33
C SER A 604 -3.95 -9.64 -11.19
N GLY A 605 -2.82 -9.17 -11.73
CA GLY A 605 -1.55 -9.89 -11.67
C GLY A 605 -1.04 -10.04 -10.23
N PHE A 606 -1.31 -9.06 -9.37
CA PHE A 606 -0.96 -9.18 -7.95
C PHE A 606 -1.79 -10.25 -7.24
N ILE A 607 -3.11 -10.25 -7.46
CA ILE A 607 -4.01 -11.22 -6.84
C ILE A 607 -3.61 -12.64 -7.26
N GLU A 608 -3.49 -12.88 -8.56
CA GLU A 608 -3.22 -14.20 -9.13
C GLU A 608 -1.89 -14.80 -8.68
N LYS A 609 -0.83 -13.99 -8.60
CA LYS A 609 0.52 -14.47 -8.27
C LYS A 609 0.82 -14.39 -6.77
N TYR A 610 0.16 -13.50 -6.01
CA TYR A 610 0.56 -13.16 -4.64
C TYR A 610 -0.60 -13.00 -3.65
N LEU A 611 -1.87 -13.26 -3.96
CA LEU A 611 -2.92 -13.31 -2.92
C LEU A 611 -3.72 -14.61 -2.94
N VAL A 612 -4.05 -15.12 -4.11
CA VAL A 612 -4.80 -16.37 -4.27
C VAL A 612 -3.90 -17.46 -4.88
N GLY A 613 -4.21 -18.73 -4.62
CA GLY A 613 -3.43 -19.90 -5.08
C GLY A 613 -2.29 -20.33 -4.14
N ASN A 614 -1.51 -21.33 -4.55
CA ASN A 614 -0.32 -21.83 -3.84
C ASN A 614 0.89 -20.88 -4.03
N SER A 615 0.70 -19.57 -3.82
CA SER A 615 1.79 -18.61 -3.98
C SER A 615 2.78 -18.71 -2.82
N GLU A 616 4.04 -19.01 -3.11
CA GLU A 616 5.13 -18.88 -2.14
C GLU A 616 5.43 -17.39 -1.94
N ARG A 617 4.84 -16.81 -0.89
CA ARG A 617 5.01 -15.40 -0.52
C ARG A 617 5.10 -15.24 0.99
N ILE A 618 5.73 -14.15 1.41
CA ILE A 618 5.70 -13.70 2.79
C ILE A 618 4.83 -12.45 2.88
N LEU A 619 3.75 -12.55 3.65
CA LEU A 619 2.80 -11.47 3.84
C LEU A 619 3.12 -10.74 5.15
N VAL A 620 3.64 -9.53 5.04
CA VAL A 620 4.29 -8.87 6.18
C VAL A 620 3.33 -8.00 6.99
N ALA A 621 3.32 -8.18 8.30
CA ALA A 621 2.62 -7.41 9.32
C ALA A 621 3.50 -7.27 10.58
N SER A 622 3.08 -6.44 11.53
CA SER A 622 3.71 -6.34 12.85
C SER A 622 2.66 -6.36 13.96
N THR A 623 3.04 -6.88 15.13
CA THR A 623 2.18 -6.89 16.31
C THR A 623 1.84 -5.46 16.73
N PRO A 624 0.58 -5.15 17.08
CA PRO A 624 0.24 -3.79 17.46
C PRO A 624 0.82 -3.40 18.83
N THR A 625 1.24 -2.15 18.96
CA THR A 625 1.73 -1.56 20.22
C THR A 625 1.31 -0.08 20.31
N PRO A 626 1.04 0.46 21.52
CA PRO A 626 0.57 1.84 21.68
C PRO A 626 1.45 2.90 21.01
N ILE A 627 2.76 2.67 20.90
CA ILE A 627 3.71 3.59 20.25
C ILE A 627 4.02 3.21 18.78
N GLY A 628 3.48 2.11 18.24
CA GLY A 628 3.87 1.53 16.96
C GLY A 628 3.69 2.50 15.78
N THR A 629 2.52 3.11 15.66
CA THR A 629 2.25 4.14 14.63
C THR A 629 3.21 5.32 14.76
N THR A 630 3.55 5.74 15.98
CA THR A 630 4.51 6.84 16.19
C THR A 630 5.88 6.48 15.63
N VAL A 631 6.37 5.26 15.84
CA VAL A 631 7.65 4.80 15.28
C VAL A 631 7.56 4.70 13.76
N ARG A 632 6.51 4.08 13.20
CA ARG A 632 6.33 3.95 11.74
C ARG A 632 6.24 5.29 11.01
N ASP A 633 5.45 6.24 11.51
CA ASP A 633 5.33 7.58 10.92
C ASP A 633 6.67 8.34 11.03
N SER A 634 7.42 8.12 12.11
CA SER A 634 8.74 8.71 12.31
C SER A 634 9.76 8.19 11.31
N ILE A 635 9.67 6.91 10.91
CA ILE A 635 10.51 6.33 9.84
C ILE A 635 10.25 7.09 8.53
N ALA A 636 9.00 7.19 8.10
CA ALA A 636 8.63 7.90 6.87
C ALA A 636 9.08 9.36 6.87
N THR A 637 8.92 10.05 8.00
CA THR A 637 9.29 11.47 8.15
C THR A 637 10.81 11.69 8.23
N ALA A 638 11.56 10.73 8.79
CA ALA A 638 13.01 10.81 8.88
C ALA A 638 13.70 10.51 7.54
N ILE A 639 13.03 9.74 6.65
CA ILE A 639 13.61 9.30 5.38
C ILE A 639 13.14 10.03 4.14
N THR A 640 11.91 10.56 4.05
CA THR A 640 11.40 11.09 2.78
C THR A 640 11.24 12.60 2.74
N GLY A 641 11.81 13.23 1.70
CA GLY A 641 11.54 14.61 1.33
C GLY A 641 12.57 15.63 1.82
N SER A 642 12.24 16.92 1.64
CA SER A 642 13.14 18.03 1.95
C SER A 642 13.49 18.09 3.44
N GLY A 643 14.79 18.24 3.76
CA GLY A 643 15.27 18.26 5.14
C GLY A 643 15.42 16.89 5.80
N THR A 644 15.43 15.81 5.03
CA THR A 644 15.63 14.43 5.50
C THR A 644 16.94 13.85 4.96
N ILE A 645 17.25 12.59 5.28
CA ILE A 645 18.44 11.90 4.75
C ILE A 645 18.41 11.71 3.21
N THR A 646 17.22 11.81 2.59
CA THR A 646 17.06 11.76 1.13
C THR A 646 17.15 13.12 0.45
N ASP A 647 17.26 14.22 1.21
CA ASP A 647 17.60 15.54 0.68
C ASP A 647 19.11 15.61 0.46
N LEU A 648 19.58 15.14 -0.69
CA LEU A 648 20.99 15.02 -1.01
C LEU A 648 21.71 16.38 -1.05
N SER A 649 20.96 17.48 -1.22
CA SER A 649 21.53 18.84 -1.11
C SER A 649 21.96 19.19 0.33
N LYS A 650 21.29 18.62 1.33
CA LYS A 650 21.55 18.91 2.75
C LYS A 650 22.29 17.78 3.47
N ALA A 651 22.10 16.55 3.04
CA ALA A 651 22.67 15.37 3.66
C ALA A 651 23.58 14.55 2.70
N PRO A 652 24.45 15.15 1.86
CA PRO A 652 25.19 14.39 0.84
C PRO A 652 26.11 13.31 1.44
N GLY A 653 26.75 13.60 2.58
CA GLY A 653 27.68 12.69 3.25
C GLY A 653 27.08 11.76 4.31
N ILE A 654 25.80 11.88 4.63
CA ILE A 654 25.14 11.07 5.67
C ILE A 654 24.72 9.73 5.08
N LYS A 655 25.16 8.62 5.66
CA LYS A 655 24.83 7.27 5.16
C LYS A 655 23.47 6.82 5.66
N PHE A 656 22.72 6.04 4.87
CA PHE A 656 21.40 5.54 5.29
C PHE A 656 21.42 4.78 6.62
N VAL A 657 22.48 4.01 6.87
CA VAL A 657 22.68 3.29 8.15
C VAL A 657 22.77 4.22 9.37
N GLU A 658 23.11 5.51 9.18
CA GLU A 658 23.24 6.51 10.25
C GLU A 658 21.89 7.07 10.72
N ILE A 659 20.75 6.67 10.12
CA ILE A 659 19.43 7.10 10.61
C ILE A 659 19.12 6.63 12.05
N LEU A 660 19.78 5.55 12.48
CA LEU A 660 19.73 5.05 13.85
C LEU A 660 20.91 5.55 14.70
N ASP A 661 21.80 6.41 14.18
CA ASP A 661 22.93 6.93 14.96
C ASP A 661 22.46 8.03 15.93
N ALA A 662 22.41 7.72 17.22
CA ALA A 662 22.00 8.66 18.27
C ALA A 662 22.83 9.97 18.33
N SER A 663 24.04 10.00 17.75
CA SER A 663 24.89 11.19 17.74
C SER A 663 24.44 12.25 16.71
N ASN A 664 23.67 11.86 15.69
CA ASN A 664 23.19 12.76 14.66
C ASN A 664 21.85 13.38 15.06
N THR A 665 21.81 14.70 15.29
CA THR A 665 20.60 15.37 15.78
C THR A 665 19.75 16.00 14.69
N VAL A 666 19.98 15.71 13.41
CA VAL A 666 19.21 16.33 12.31
C VAL A 666 18.38 15.30 11.55
N TYR A 667 18.95 14.16 11.18
CA TYR A 667 18.33 13.20 10.24
C TYR A 667 17.97 11.85 10.87
N THR A 668 17.79 11.79 12.19
CA THR A 668 17.63 10.52 12.91
C THR A 668 16.19 10.22 13.26
N LEU A 669 15.88 8.93 13.25
CA LEU A 669 14.57 8.39 13.63
C LEU A 669 14.18 8.84 15.05
N GLN A 670 15.15 8.84 15.97
CA GLN A 670 14.98 9.27 17.36
C GLN A 670 14.35 10.66 17.47
N ASN A 671 14.79 11.64 16.69
CA ASN A 671 14.26 13.00 16.78
C ASN A 671 12.77 13.07 16.49
N TYR A 672 12.29 12.28 15.52
CA TYR A 672 10.89 12.29 15.12
C TYR A 672 10.03 11.53 16.13
N VAL A 673 10.53 10.41 16.68
CA VAL A 673 9.85 9.67 17.75
C VAL A 673 9.69 10.55 19.01
N MET A 674 10.74 11.28 19.39
CA MET A 674 10.72 12.15 20.57
C MET A 674 9.76 13.34 20.45
N LYS A 675 9.25 13.69 19.26
CA LYS A 675 8.22 14.73 19.11
C LYS A 675 6.89 14.38 19.81
N LYS A 676 6.68 13.09 20.13
CA LYS A 676 5.50 12.62 20.88
C LYS A 676 5.76 12.44 22.38
N ASN A 677 6.97 12.77 22.84
CA ASN A 677 7.32 12.72 24.26
C ASN A 677 6.58 13.81 25.05
N ASN A 678 6.25 13.53 26.32
CA ASN A 678 5.51 14.43 27.21
C ASN A 678 4.15 14.89 26.64
N THR A 679 3.37 13.96 26.09
CA THR A 679 2.00 14.20 25.63
C THR A 679 0.98 13.55 26.56
N ASP A 680 -0.31 13.85 26.39
CA ASP A 680 -1.38 13.25 27.21
C ASP A 680 -1.42 11.72 27.10
N MET A 681 -0.99 11.19 25.94
CA MET A 681 -0.92 9.75 25.67
C MET A 681 0.42 9.12 26.09
N PHE A 682 1.51 9.88 26.12
CA PHE A 682 2.84 9.39 26.50
C PHE A 682 3.49 10.33 27.52
N SER A 683 3.53 9.91 28.79
CA SER A 683 4.17 10.71 29.84
C SER A 683 5.67 10.81 29.62
N LYS A 684 6.28 9.76 29.06
CA LYS A 684 7.68 9.68 28.69
C LYS A 684 7.90 8.66 27.57
N ILE A 685 8.84 8.95 26.68
CA ILE A 685 9.39 8.00 25.72
C ILE A 685 10.88 7.81 26.05
N ASN A 686 11.27 6.58 26.36
CA ASN A 686 12.65 6.18 26.52
C ASN A 686 13.14 5.57 25.20
N LEU A 687 14.30 6.03 24.74
CA LEU A 687 14.97 5.48 23.56
C LEU A 687 16.28 4.83 23.99
N THR A 688 16.53 3.63 23.47
CA THR A 688 17.79 2.91 23.66
C THR A 688 18.33 2.47 22.30
N HIS A 689 19.65 2.34 22.21
CA HIS A 689 20.35 1.91 21.00
C HIS A 689 21.26 0.76 21.37
N ASN A 690 20.80 -0.45 21.13
CA ASN A 690 21.55 -1.65 21.45
C ASN A 690 22.41 -2.07 20.24
N ALA A 691 23.65 -2.48 20.55
CA ALA A 691 24.58 -3.08 19.59
C ALA A 691 24.69 -4.60 19.79
N LYS A 692 23.74 -5.21 20.51
CA LYS A 692 23.83 -6.60 20.94
C LYS A 692 23.66 -7.56 19.78
#